data_AF-A0AAD7L6K0-F1
#
_entry.id   AF-A0AAD7L6K0-F1
#
_cell.length_a   1.000
_cell.length_b   1.000
_cell.length_c   1.000
_cell.angle_alpha   90.00
_cell.angle_beta   90.00
_cell.angle_gamma   90.00
#
_symmetry.space_group_name_H-M   'P 1'
#
loop_
_entity.id
_entity.type
_entity.pdbx_description
1 polymer ?
#
loop_
_entity_poly.entity_id
_entity_poly.type
_entity_poly.pdbx_seq_one_letter_code
_entity_poly.pdbx_strand_id
1 'polypeptide(L)'
;MIIKFQALPVILLPFLLLTQIETSYEANDIVVYWGQNSEEGTLTETCATRKYTLVNIAFLNKFGGGQTPELNLAGHCDPASDGCTVIGKDIRKCQEQGVKVLLSIGGGNGNYYLASSADAQRVADYLWNNFLRGNSSSRPLGDVILDDIDFDIELGSRRYWEDLARFLRAFDDSGRRVYLSAAPQCPFPDLNLRDALNNTELFDSVWIQFFNNPSCEYTKGNIDNIVSSWKLWTTSIKAAKVFLGLPADPSAVVTGYVPLDVLTSQIIPVISKSPKYGGVMLWSRYYDNKSNYSTYIAISPLCTQQETPECRSNDELVERYGTMSADGFELYDESAQSLSSNCCEVICRRNCSCVAYAPTNYVNNTGCQIWSTGTRFVKGSASNAQRIYIFKTKASRWWIWLVVALGAAIAVPLICYLCYILCRKCKAEVDRRMKQRKLIREIGGNALPSSVCDKSRKHGNDGNTGHEMHIFSFETIVAATDNFSTMNKLGQGGFGPVYKGKLHDGQEIAIKRLSKSSGQGLVEFKNEAQLIAKLQHNNLVRLLGFCIDREERILIYEYLPNKSLDIFLFDSSIRNLLDWNKRYSIIEGIAQGLIYLHKYSRLRVIHRDLKASNILLDDEMNPKISDFGMAKIFGLKVSEENTNRVVGTYGYMSPEYAMTGIVSIKTDVFSFGVLLLEIVSGKKNNSRYDSDIALNLIGHAWQLWNEDRAMELMDPTLNESCKANEVLRCIHVGLLCVQDQAIDRPSMLDVVAMLSNENIQAAKPKQPAFFINSRVEEIEPSLSNQENCSINELTISLMQAR
;
A
#
# COMPACT_ATOMS: atom_id res chain seq x y z
N MET A 1 54.39 -37.31 32.09
CA MET A 1 53.05 -37.72 31.59
C MET A 1 52.79 -36.83 30.37
N ILE A 2 53.12 -37.19 29.11
CA ILE A 2 52.74 -38.39 28.30
C ILE A 2 51.22 -38.64 28.48
N ILE A 3 50.30 -38.48 27.51
CA ILE A 3 50.03 -39.14 26.20
C ILE A 3 48.94 -38.28 25.48
N LYS A 4 48.72 -38.17 24.15
CA LYS A 4 49.46 -38.37 22.87
C LYS A 4 48.56 -37.85 21.69
N PHE A 5 49.14 -37.18 20.69
CA PHE A 5 48.74 -37.21 19.24
C PHE A 5 47.33 -36.62 18.89
N GLN A 6 47.01 -36.24 17.63
CA GLN A 6 47.55 -36.63 16.33
C GLN A 6 47.42 -35.48 15.29
N ALA A 7 48.23 -35.48 14.23
CA ALA A 7 48.24 -34.43 13.21
C ALA A 7 48.22 -34.98 11.77
N LEU A 8 47.42 -34.33 10.91
CA LEU A 8 47.41 -34.36 9.43
C LEU A 8 47.14 -35.71 8.72
N PRO A 9 46.87 -35.74 7.39
CA PRO A 9 46.43 -34.65 6.48
C PRO A 9 45.16 -35.01 5.66
N VAL A 10 44.78 -34.16 4.68
CA VAL A 10 44.46 -34.51 3.26
C VAL A 10 43.25 -33.74 2.66
N ILE A 11 43.52 -33.15 1.47
CA ILE A 11 42.64 -32.62 0.40
C ILE A 11 41.97 -31.23 0.55
N LEU A 12 42.27 -30.41 -0.46
CA LEU A 12 41.65 -29.13 -0.80
C LEU A 12 40.24 -29.33 -1.37
N LEU A 13 39.31 -28.44 -1.03
CA LEU A 13 38.54 -27.60 -1.98
C LEU A 13 37.38 -26.89 -1.26
N PRO A 14 37.43 -25.56 -1.09
CA PRO A 14 36.25 -24.81 -0.66
C PRO A 14 35.33 -24.63 -1.86
N PHE A 15 34.18 -25.32 -1.88
CA PHE A 15 33.04 -24.88 -2.67
C PHE A 15 32.41 -23.65 -2.00
N LEU A 16 33.15 -22.54 -2.05
CA LEU A 16 32.59 -21.21 -1.85
C LEU A 16 31.64 -20.96 -3.02
N LEU A 17 30.36 -21.27 -2.81
CA LEU A 17 29.28 -20.57 -3.51
C LEU A 17 29.37 -19.10 -3.09
N LEU A 18 30.27 -18.39 -3.78
CA LEU A 18 30.09 -16.99 -4.09
C LEU A 18 28.77 -16.90 -4.87
N THR A 19 27.67 -16.76 -4.13
CA THR A 19 26.59 -15.91 -4.62
C THR A 19 27.27 -14.60 -4.96
N GLN A 20 27.39 -14.31 -6.25
CA GLN A 20 27.73 -12.98 -6.71
C GLN A 20 26.65 -12.06 -6.16
N ILE A 21 26.94 -11.42 -5.02
CA ILE A 21 26.36 -10.12 -4.75
C ILE A 21 27.03 -9.21 -5.76
N GLU A 22 26.49 -9.22 -6.98
CA GLU A 22 26.59 -8.07 -7.84
C GLU A 22 26.04 -6.90 -7.03
N THR A 23 26.94 -6.12 -6.45
CA THR A 23 26.62 -4.77 -6.05
C THR A 23 26.34 -4.02 -7.35
N SER A 24 25.09 -4.10 -7.80
CA SER A 24 24.60 -3.39 -8.96
C SER A 24 24.75 -1.89 -8.69
N TYR A 25 25.88 -1.33 -9.14
CA TYR A 25 25.86 0.02 -9.68
C TYR A 25 24.80 -0.02 -10.78
N GLU A 26 23.63 0.55 -10.51
CA GLU A 26 22.55 0.59 -11.50
C GLU A 26 23.10 1.20 -12.81
N ALA A 27 22.78 0.55 -13.92
CA ALA A 27 23.38 0.87 -15.20
C ALA A 27 23.10 2.33 -15.58
N ASN A 28 24.11 3.01 -16.13
CA ASN A 28 23.92 4.26 -16.86
C ASN A 28 23.17 3.95 -18.16
N ASP A 29 21.85 3.78 -18.07
CA ASP A 29 20.99 3.47 -19.21
C ASP A 29 21.14 4.56 -20.29
N ILE A 30 21.33 4.16 -21.55
CA ILE A 30 21.26 5.07 -22.69
C ILE A 30 19.98 4.78 -23.45
N VAL A 31 19.12 5.80 -23.53
CA VAL A 31 17.91 5.82 -24.36
C VAL A 31 18.23 6.52 -25.67
N VAL A 32 17.67 6.07 -26.79
CA VAL A 32 17.82 6.76 -28.09
C VAL A 32 16.51 6.80 -28.88
N TYR A 33 16.27 7.87 -29.61
CA TYR A 33 15.18 7.90 -30.61
C TYR A 33 15.66 7.41 -31.99
N TRP A 34 14.82 6.64 -32.67
CA TRP A 34 15.03 6.10 -34.02
C TRP A 34 13.75 6.28 -34.86
N GLY A 35 13.88 6.45 -36.18
CA GLY A 35 12.76 6.72 -37.09
C GLY A 35 12.60 8.22 -37.44
N GLN A 36 13.55 9.07 -37.06
CA GLN A 36 13.51 10.51 -37.34
C GLN A 36 14.31 10.93 -38.57
N ASN A 37 15.18 10.05 -39.10
CA ASN A 37 16.00 10.34 -40.26
C ASN A 37 16.19 9.09 -41.14
N SER A 38 16.03 9.21 -42.45
CA SER A 38 16.19 8.11 -43.41
C SER A 38 17.59 7.49 -43.43
N GLU A 39 18.62 8.22 -43.01
CA GLU A 39 20.04 7.81 -43.09
C GLU A 39 20.60 7.23 -41.78
N GLU A 40 19.75 6.78 -40.84
CA GLU A 40 20.20 6.31 -39.52
C GLU A 40 20.39 4.79 -39.36
N GLY A 41 20.23 4.05 -40.46
CA GLY A 41 20.33 2.59 -40.50
C GLY A 41 19.08 1.90 -39.95
N THR A 42 19.06 0.57 -40.01
CA THR A 42 17.93 -0.24 -39.54
C THR A 42 17.82 -0.23 -38.02
N LEU A 43 16.62 -0.56 -37.53
CA LEU A 43 16.39 -0.74 -36.10
C LEU A 43 17.14 -1.98 -35.57
N THR A 44 17.25 -3.06 -36.37
CA THR A 44 18.10 -4.22 -36.04
C THR A 44 19.55 -3.80 -35.80
N GLU A 45 20.17 -3.03 -36.71
CA GLU A 45 21.56 -2.58 -36.58
C GLU A 45 21.76 -1.68 -35.36
N THR A 46 20.78 -0.81 -35.09
CA THR A 46 20.78 0.08 -33.93
C THR A 46 20.84 -0.69 -32.61
N CYS A 47 20.00 -1.71 -32.44
CA CYS A 47 20.02 -2.57 -31.25
C CYS A 47 21.27 -3.45 -31.16
N ALA A 48 21.75 -3.96 -32.31
CA ALA A 48 22.97 -4.78 -32.39
C ALA A 48 24.25 -4.05 -31.92
N THR A 49 24.26 -2.72 -31.87
CA THR A 49 25.36 -1.95 -31.28
C THR A 49 25.56 -2.21 -29.78
N ARG A 50 24.51 -2.67 -29.07
CA ARG A 50 24.45 -2.80 -27.60
C ARG A 50 24.77 -1.52 -26.81
N LYS A 51 24.70 -0.35 -27.46
CA LYS A 51 24.94 0.95 -26.81
C LYS A 51 23.72 1.48 -26.05
N TYR A 52 22.51 1.01 -26.39
CA TYR A 52 21.24 1.53 -25.88
C TYR A 52 20.46 0.42 -25.16
N THR A 53 19.82 0.76 -24.03
CA THR A 53 18.94 -0.18 -23.29
C THR A 53 17.47 0.03 -23.64
N LEU A 54 17.13 1.17 -24.26
CA LEU A 54 15.78 1.49 -24.74
C LEU A 54 15.84 2.31 -26.04
N VAL A 55 14.97 1.98 -26.99
CA VAL A 55 14.78 2.73 -28.24
C VAL A 55 13.34 3.26 -28.33
N ASN A 56 13.19 4.57 -28.52
CA ASN A 56 11.92 5.18 -28.87
C ASN A 56 11.78 5.18 -30.39
N ILE A 57 10.80 4.49 -30.95
CA ILE A 57 10.46 4.61 -32.36
C ILE A 57 9.52 5.80 -32.56
N ALA A 58 9.92 6.67 -33.47
CA ALA A 58 9.41 8.03 -33.61
C ALA A 58 8.89 8.24 -35.03
N PHE A 59 7.67 8.73 -35.28
CA PHE A 59 6.61 9.14 -34.34
C PHE A 59 5.22 8.73 -34.83
N LEU A 60 4.28 8.49 -33.90
CA LEU A 60 2.85 8.63 -34.20
C LEU A 60 2.48 10.13 -34.13
N ASN A 61 2.62 10.85 -35.23
CA ASN A 61 2.58 12.32 -35.26
C ASN A 61 1.24 12.91 -35.70
N LYS A 62 0.22 12.08 -35.90
CA LYS A 62 -1.15 12.50 -36.19
C LYS A 62 -2.10 11.55 -35.48
N PHE A 63 -3.00 12.08 -34.66
CA PHE A 63 -4.02 11.34 -33.90
C PHE A 63 -4.97 12.31 -33.18
N GLY A 64 -6.09 11.79 -32.67
CA GLY A 64 -7.07 12.57 -31.91
C GLY A 64 -7.89 13.52 -32.80
N GLY A 65 -8.90 14.16 -32.20
CA GLY A 65 -9.87 14.97 -32.93
C GLY A 65 -10.73 14.19 -33.94
N GLY A 66 -10.81 12.86 -33.79
CA GLY A 66 -11.44 11.96 -34.77
C GLY A 66 -10.62 11.70 -36.04
N GLN A 67 -9.35 12.13 -36.11
CA GLN A 67 -8.47 11.85 -37.24
C GLN A 67 -7.99 10.39 -37.25
N THR A 68 -7.82 9.82 -38.45
CA THR A 68 -7.09 8.56 -38.63
C THR A 68 -5.65 8.73 -38.15
N PRO A 69 -5.16 7.90 -37.22
CA PRO A 69 -3.78 8.03 -36.76
C PRO A 69 -2.76 7.64 -37.83
N GLU A 70 -1.61 8.32 -37.83
CA GLU A 70 -0.58 8.17 -38.86
C GLU A 70 0.81 8.04 -38.21
N LEU A 71 1.58 7.06 -38.67
CA LEU A 71 2.93 6.76 -38.20
C LEU A 71 3.94 7.30 -39.23
N ASN A 72 4.88 8.12 -38.78
CA ASN A 72 5.94 8.67 -39.61
C ASN A 72 7.30 8.21 -39.08
N LEU A 73 7.88 7.17 -39.68
CA LEU A 73 9.24 6.69 -39.40
C LEU A 73 10.24 7.22 -40.45
N ALA A 74 10.15 8.49 -40.86
CA ALA A 74 11.08 9.17 -41.77
C ALA A 74 11.45 8.40 -43.06
N GLY A 75 10.50 7.65 -43.62
CA GLY A 75 10.69 6.86 -44.85
C GLY A 75 11.26 5.45 -44.66
N HIS A 76 11.55 5.01 -43.43
CA HIS A 76 11.94 3.61 -43.14
C HIS A 76 10.84 2.59 -43.46
N CYS A 77 9.58 3.02 -43.52
CA CYS A 77 8.47 2.28 -44.10
C CYS A 77 7.33 3.22 -44.53
N ASP A 78 6.40 2.70 -45.33
CA ASP A 78 5.15 3.37 -45.69
C ASP A 78 3.95 2.65 -45.00
N PRO A 79 3.21 3.32 -44.11
CA PRO A 79 2.02 2.75 -43.48
C PRO A 79 0.86 2.52 -44.46
N ALA A 80 0.80 3.23 -45.57
CA ALA A 80 -0.33 3.17 -46.51
C ALA A 80 -0.32 1.94 -47.42
N SER A 81 0.82 1.25 -47.54
CA SER A 81 1.03 0.08 -48.40
C SER A 81 1.30 -1.23 -47.63
N ASP A 82 0.90 -1.30 -46.36
CA ASP A 82 1.17 -2.44 -45.45
C ASP A 82 2.68 -2.69 -45.19
N GLY A 83 3.52 -1.71 -45.56
CA GLY A 83 4.98 -1.83 -45.65
C GLY A 83 5.73 -1.80 -44.32
N CYS A 84 5.08 -1.39 -43.22
CA CYS A 84 5.71 -1.26 -41.91
C CYS A 84 5.84 -2.59 -41.11
N THR A 85 5.31 -3.70 -41.64
CA THR A 85 5.46 -5.05 -41.04
C THR A 85 6.92 -5.53 -40.96
N VAL A 86 7.82 -4.98 -41.78
CA VAL A 86 9.28 -5.24 -41.69
C VAL A 86 9.86 -4.70 -40.38
N ILE A 87 9.43 -3.50 -39.95
CA ILE A 87 9.84 -2.90 -38.67
C ILE A 87 9.40 -3.78 -37.50
N GLY A 88 8.24 -4.44 -37.60
CA GLY A 88 7.78 -5.43 -36.62
C GLY A 88 8.68 -6.68 -36.47
N LYS A 89 9.53 -6.99 -37.45
CA LYS A 89 10.56 -8.04 -37.33
C LYS A 89 11.82 -7.51 -36.64
N ASP A 90 12.19 -6.26 -36.90
CA ASP A 90 13.34 -5.61 -36.26
C ASP A 90 13.09 -5.34 -34.77
N ILE A 91 11.88 -4.90 -34.40
CA ILE A 91 11.46 -4.73 -33.00
C ILE A 91 11.65 -6.02 -32.20
N ARG A 92 11.23 -7.18 -32.74
CA ARG A 92 11.42 -8.48 -32.07
C ARG A 92 12.89 -8.79 -31.84
N LYS A 93 13.75 -8.56 -32.82
CA LYS A 93 15.21 -8.77 -32.67
C LYS A 93 15.83 -7.83 -31.63
N CYS A 94 15.32 -6.62 -31.46
CA CYS A 94 15.74 -5.72 -30.38
C CYS A 94 15.32 -6.26 -29.00
N GLN A 95 14.07 -6.67 -28.87
CA GLN A 95 13.52 -7.24 -27.63
C GLN A 95 14.21 -8.56 -27.25
N GLU A 96 14.54 -9.42 -28.21
CA GLU A 96 15.37 -10.63 -28.04
C GLU A 96 16.79 -10.33 -27.52
N GLN A 97 17.33 -9.15 -27.82
CA GLN A 97 18.61 -8.66 -27.31
C GLN A 97 18.50 -7.94 -25.96
N GLY A 98 17.29 -7.87 -25.37
CA GLY A 98 17.02 -7.18 -24.11
C GLY A 98 16.86 -5.66 -24.24
N VAL A 99 16.80 -5.12 -25.47
CA VAL A 99 16.55 -3.70 -25.72
C VAL A 99 15.05 -3.46 -25.80
N LYS A 100 14.53 -2.60 -24.91
CA LYS A 100 13.11 -2.22 -24.92
C LYS A 100 12.79 -1.32 -26.11
N VAL A 101 11.61 -1.48 -26.71
CA VAL A 101 11.17 -0.63 -27.82
C VAL A 101 9.80 0.01 -27.54
N LEU A 102 9.78 1.34 -27.52
CA LEU A 102 8.61 2.18 -27.17
C LEU A 102 8.12 2.95 -28.39
N LEU A 103 6.80 3.14 -28.52
CA LEU A 103 6.26 4.11 -29.49
C LEU A 103 6.24 5.50 -28.88
N SER A 104 6.89 6.47 -29.53
CA SER A 104 6.71 7.88 -29.22
C SER A 104 5.52 8.46 -29.96
N ILE A 105 4.60 9.07 -29.22
CA ILE A 105 3.46 9.82 -29.78
C ILE A 105 3.75 11.33 -29.73
N GLY A 106 3.37 12.04 -30.78
CA GLY A 106 3.52 13.49 -30.88
C GLY A 106 4.67 13.92 -31.80
N GLY A 107 5.68 14.61 -31.26
CA GLY A 107 6.81 15.20 -31.98
C GLY A 107 6.64 16.69 -32.28
N GLY A 108 7.76 17.39 -32.48
CA GLY A 108 7.77 18.81 -32.89
C GLY A 108 7.18 19.12 -34.27
N ASN A 109 6.83 18.10 -35.05
CA ASN A 109 6.17 18.22 -36.36
C ASN A 109 5.03 17.19 -36.50
N GLY A 110 3.78 17.65 -36.56
CA GLY A 110 2.62 16.78 -36.67
C GLY A 110 1.27 17.50 -36.63
N ASN A 111 0.19 16.73 -36.58
CA ASN A 111 -1.18 17.22 -36.36
C ASN A 111 -1.92 16.34 -35.35
N TYR A 112 -1.60 16.54 -34.07
CA TYR A 112 -2.19 15.82 -32.95
C TYR A 112 -2.79 16.78 -31.92
N TYR A 113 -3.95 16.42 -31.39
CA TYR A 113 -4.58 17.07 -30.25
C TYR A 113 -5.67 16.19 -29.66
N LEU A 114 -5.94 16.36 -28.37
CA LEU A 114 -7.08 15.72 -27.71
C LEU A 114 -8.22 16.73 -27.56
N ALA A 115 -9.38 16.43 -28.17
CA ALA A 115 -10.54 17.31 -28.15
C ALA A 115 -11.31 17.24 -26.81
N SER A 116 -11.28 16.09 -26.14
CA SER A 116 -11.99 15.82 -24.88
C SER A 116 -11.39 14.60 -24.17
N SER A 117 -11.81 14.36 -22.92
CA SER A 117 -11.47 13.13 -22.18
C SER A 117 -11.90 11.85 -22.93
N ALA A 118 -13.09 11.85 -23.56
CA ALA A 118 -13.56 10.73 -24.37
C ALA A 118 -12.74 10.54 -25.68
N ASP A 119 -12.08 11.60 -26.16
CA ASP A 119 -11.15 11.53 -27.29
C ASP A 119 -9.80 10.95 -26.84
N ALA A 120 -9.33 11.32 -25.65
CA ALA A 120 -8.18 10.69 -25.00
C ALA A 120 -8.40 9.19 -24.77
N GLN A 121 -9.61 8.76 -24.36
CA GLN A 121 -9.95 7.34 -24.23
C GLN A 121 -9.86 6.60 -25.58
N ARG A 122 -10.45 7.14 -26.65
CA ARG A 122 -10.36 6.53 -27.99
C ARG A 122 -8.92 6.40 -28.49
N VAL A 123 -8.06 7.38 -28.18
CA VAL A 123 -6.63 7.31 -28.51
C VAL A 123 -5.93 6.23 -27.66
N ALA A 124 -6.26 6.09 -26.38
CA ALA A 124 -5.76 4.99 -25.53
C ALA A 124 -6.18 3.61 -26.07
N ASP A 125 -7.47 3.45 -26.42
CA ASP A 125 -8.00 2.21 -27.02
C ASP A 125 -7.30 1.88 -28.35
N TYR A 126 -7.04 2.89 -29.17
CA TYR A 126 -6.31 2.72 -30.43
C TYR A 126 -4.86 2.27 -30.19
N LEU A 127 -4.13 2.94 -29.30
CA LEU A 127 -2.75 2.58 -28.95
C LEU A 127 -2.66 1.16 -28.37
N TRP A 128 -3.59 0.83 -27.46
CA TRP A 128 -3.66 -0.50 -26.85
C TRP A 128 -3.85 -1.62 -27.87
N ASN A 129 -4.83 -1.46 -28.78
CA ASN A 129 -5.21 -2.49 -29.74
C ASN A 129 -4.28 -2.60 -30.96
N ASN A 130 -3.57 -1.53 -31.33
CA ASN A 130 -2.74 -1.50 -32.54
C ASN A 130 -1.23 -1.60 -32.30
N PHE A 131 -0.74 -1.28 -31.09
CA PHE A 131 0.69 -1.27 -30.78
C PHE A 131 1.06 -2.07 -29.52
N LEU A 132 0.19 -2.07 -28.50
CA LEU A 132 0.38 -2.85 -27.28
C LEU A 132 -0.33 -4.21 -27.38
N ARG A 133 -0.88 -4.71 -26.26
CA ARG A 133 -1.33 -6.09 -26.06
C ARG A 133 -2.80 -6.35 -26.43
N GLY A 134 -3.53 -5.31 -26.84
CA GLY A 134 -4.88 -5.46 -27.40
C GLY A 134 -4.85 -6.06 -28.81
N ASN A 135 -6.02 -6.31 -29.38
CA ASN A 135 -6.16 -7.01 -30.66
C ASN A 135 -6.81 -6.14 -31.73
N SER A 136 -6.21 -6.13 -32.92
CA SER A 136 -6.67 -5.39 -34.10
C SER A 136 -6.25 -6.17 -35.35
N SER A 137 -7.10 -6.20 -36.37
CA SER A 137 -6.77 -6.79 -37.68
C SER A 137 -5.94 -5.87 -38.57
N SER A 138 -5.69 -4.62 -38.16
CA SER A 138 -5.00 -3.60 -38.94
C SER A 138 -3.87 -2.92 -38.15
N ARG A 139 -3.00 -3.73 -37.52
CA ARG A 139 -1.86 -3.25 -36.73
C ARG A 139 -0.75 -2.70 -37.66
N PRO A 140 -0.35 -1.41 -37.57
CA PRO A 140 0.61 -0.82 -38.51
C PRO A 140 1.99 -1.49 -38.53
N LEU A 141 2.44 -2.05 -37.39
CA LEU A 141 3.73 -2.75 -37.26
C LEU A 141 3.57 -4.28 -37.36
N GLY A 142 2.40 -4.77 -37.79
CA GLY A 142 2.04 -6.18 -37.75
C GLY A 142 1.76 -6.69 -36.33
N ASP A 143 1.99 -7.98 -36.12
CA ASP A 143 1.67 -8.72 -34.89
C ASP A 143 2.60 -8.44 -33.71
N VAL A 144 3.62 -7.58 -33.87
CA VAL A 144 4.55 -7.25 -32.78
C VAL A 144 3.86 -6.45 -31.67
N ILE A 145 4.26 -6.70 -30.43
CA ILE A 145 3.81 -5.97 -29.24
C ILE A 145 4.99 -5.11 -28.77
N LEU A 146 4.79 -3.79 -28.78
CA LEU A 146 5.77 -2.86 -28.19
C LEU A 146 5.78 -3.00 -26.67
N ASP A 147 6.90 -2.61 -26.06
CA ASP A 147 7.03 -2.67 -24.60
C ASP A 147 6.04 -1.71 -23.94
N ASP A 148 6.13 -0.42 -24.29
CA ASP A 148 5.53 0.72 -23.57
C ASP A 148 5.27 1.94 -24.51
N ILE A 149 4.75 3.06 -23.99
CA ILE A 149 4.44 4.30 -24.75
C ILE A 149 5.19 5.52 -24.21
N ASP A 150 5.73 6.34 -25.10
CA ASP A 150 6.34 7.64 -24.81
C ASP A 150 5.50 8.84 -25.28
N PHE A 151 5.52 9.91 -24.49
CA PHE A 151 4.78 11.16 -24.70
C PHE A 151 5.74 12.30 -25.05
N ASP A 152 5.89 12.60 -26.34
CA ASP A 152 6.65 13.74 -26.84
C ASP A 152 5.71 14.85 -27.33
N ILE A 153 5.20 15.65 -26.39
CA ILE A 153 4.08 16.56 -26.64
C ILE A 153 4.59 18.01 -26.69
N GLU A 154 4.92 18.47 -27.90
CA GLU A 154 5.43 19.82 -28.16
C GLU A 154 4.35 20.79 -28.67
N LEU A 155 3.32 20.26 -29.35
CA LEU A 155 2.29 21.02 -30.04
C LEU A 155 0.86 20.62 -29.61
N GLY A 156 -0.14 21.36 -30.13
CA GLY A 156 -1.55 21.03 -30.01
C GLY A 156 -2.25 21.56 -28.74
N SER A 157 -3.28 20.84 -28.31
CA SER A 157 -4.03 21.16 -27.08
C SER A 157 -3.18 20.88 -25.85
N ARG A 158 -3.23 21.73 -24.81
CA ARG A 158 -2.58 21.48 -23.51
C ARG A 158 -3.41 20.62 -22.55
N ARG A 159 -4.58 20.12 -22.99
CA ARG A 159 -5.56 19.44 -22.13
C ARG A 159 -5.65 17.95 -22.46
N TYR A 160 -6.08 17.17 -21.46
CA TYR A 160 -6.41 15.74 -21.54
C TYR A 160 -5.23 14.77 -21.75
N TRP A 161 -3.98 15.24 -21.75
CA TRP A 161 -2.79 14.34 -21.72
C TRP A 161 -2.74 13.48 -20.46
N GLU A 162 -3.17 14.05 -19.32
CA GLU A 162 -3.34 13.32 -18.06
C GLU A 162 -4.41 12.23 -18.17
N ASP A 163 -5.52 12.50 -18.88
CA ASP A 163 -6.57 11.52 -19.14
C ASP A 163 -6.04 10.37 -20.02
N LEU A 164 -5.32 10.69 -21.11
CA LEU A 164 -4.71 9.68 -21.99
C LEU A 164 -3.75 8.77 -21.21
N ALA A 165 -2.89 9.34 -20.36
CA ALA A 165 -2.00 8.57 -19.49
C ALA A 165 -2.78 7.72 -18.47
N ARG A 166 -3.86 8.26 -17.87
CA ARG A 166 -4.73 7.49 -16.97
C ARG A 166 -5.43 6.32 -17.67
N PHE A 167 -5.93 6.50 -18.89
CA PHE A 167 -6.57 5.42 -19.65
C PHE A 167 -5.57 4.35 -20.09
N LEU A 168 -4.35 4.72 -20.51
CA LEU A 168 -3.30 3.75 -20.82
C LEU A 168 -2.89 2.90 -19.61
N ARG A 169 -2.81 3.51 -18.40
CA ARG A 169 -2.58 2.77 -17.13
C ARG A 169 -3.77 1.89 -16.71
N ALA A 170 -4.98 2.16 -17.19
CA ALA A 170 -6.15 1.35 -16.86
C ALA A 170 -6.12 -0.05 -17.50
N PHE A 171 -5.24 -0.28 -18.49
CA PHE A 171 -4.98 -1.60 -19.08
C PHE A 171 -3.97 -2.47 -18.28
N ASP A 172 -3.68 -2.12 -17.03
CA ASP A 172 -2.82 -2.88 -16.10
C ASP A 172 -3.50 -4.19 -15.62
N ASP A 173 -3.76 -5.12 -16.55
CA ASP A 173 -4.34 -6.43 -16.27
C ASP A 173 -3.29 -7.57 -16.21
N SER A 174 -3.61 -8.64 -15.49
CA SER A 174 -2.94 -9.95 -15.56
C SER A 174 -1.42 -9.95 -15.29
N GLY A 175 -0.90 -9.00 -14.51
CA GLY A 175 0.47 -9.03 -14.00
C GLY A 175 1.56 -8.47 -14.93
N ARG A 176 1.20 -7.73 -15.99
CA ARG A 176 2.17 -6.95 -16.78
C ARG A 176 1.73 -5.49 -16.95
N ARG A 177 2.27 -4.65 -16.07
CA ARG A 177 2.12 -3.18 -16.07
C ARG A 177 2.45 -2.57 -17.43
N VAL A 178 1.68 -1.58 -17.86
CA VAL A 178 2.01 -0.64 -18.96
C VAL A 178 2.84 0.47 -18.35
N TYR A 179 4.12 0.58 -18.68
CA TYR A 179 4.95 1.71 -18.30
C TYR A 179 4.70 2.87 -19.26
N LEU A 180 4.89 4.08 -18.78
CA LEU A 180 4.76 5.30 -19.58
C LEU A 180 5.98 6.19 -19.37
N SER A 181 6.45 6.81 -20.45
CA SER A 181 7.50 7.83 -20.42
C SER A 181 7.03 9.16 -21.02
N ALA A 182 7.81 10.20 -20.81
CA ALA A 182 7.56 11.52 -21.38
C ALA A 182 8.87 12.26 -21.71
N ALA A 183 8.81 13.10 -22.74
CA ALA A 183 9.91 13.89 -23.28
C ALA A 183 9.76 15.42 -23.08
N PRO A 184 9.52 15.91 -21.85
CA PRO A 184 9.19 17.32 -21.64
C PRO A 184 10.33 18.27 -22.05
N GLN A 185 9.92 19.41 -22.59
CA GLN A 185 10.80 20.54 -22.83
C GLN A 185 11.16 21.21 -21.50
N CYS A 186 12.40 21.67 -21.40
CA CYS A 186 12.89 22.45 -20.26
C CYS A 186 12.65 23.95 -20.54
N PRO A 187 12.29 24.83 -19.57
CA PRO A 187 12.39 24.71 -18.12
C PRO A 187 11.16 24.08 -17.43
N PHE A 188 11.33 23.74 -16.15
CA PHE A 188 10.23 23.25 -15.32
C PHE A 188 9.27 24.39 -14.89
N PRO A 189 7.94 24.20 -14.92
CA PRO A 189 7.23 23.03 -15.46
C PRO A 189 6.99 23.17 -16.98
N ASP A 190 7.13 22.06 -17.71
CA ASP A 190 6.85 21.99 -19.15
C ASP A 190 5.43 22.48 -19.48
N LEU A 191 5.27 23.26 -20.55
CA LEU A 191 4.00 23.94 -20.82
C LEU A 191 2.85 23.03 -21.29
N ASN A 192 3.15 21.85 -21.82
CA ASN A 192 2.17 20.96 -22.45
C ASN A 192 1.85 19.75 -21.56
N LEU A 193 2.86 19.21 -20.88
CA LEU A 193 2.82 18.01 -20.05
C LEU A 193 2.73 18.32 -18.55
N ARG A 194 2.87 19.57 -18.10
CA ARG A 194 2.78 19.94 -16.66
C ARG A 194 1.59 19.33 -15.92
N ASP A 195 0.42 19.29 -16.53
CA ASP A 195 -0.80 18.83 -15.86
C ASP A 195 -0.78 17.29 -15.72
N ALA A 196 -0.09 16.59 -16.64
CA ALA A 196 0.14 15.14 -16.59
C ALA A 196 1.34 14.74 -15.71
N LEU A 197 2.39 15.58 -15.61
CA LEU A 197 3.62 15.32 -14.86
C LEU A 197 3.57 15.79 -13.40
N ASN A 198 2.85 16.87 -13.10
CA ASN A 198 2.82 17.45 -11.75
C ASN A 198 1.73 16.78 -10.90
N ASN A 199 2.13 16.24 -9.75
CA ASN A 199 1.31 15.56 -8.74
C ASN A 199 0.80 14.14 -9.07
N THR A 200 0.90 13.69 -10.32
CA THR A 200 0.50 12.33 -10.74
C THR A 200 1.64 11.31 -10.58
N GLU A 201 1.31 10.03 -10.49
CA GLU A 201 2.28 8.91 -10.51
C GLU A 201 2.19 8.13 -11.83
N LEU A 202 1.82 8.83 -12.92
CA LEU A 202 1.46 8.23 -14.21
C LEU A 202 2.65 7.91 -15.10
N PHE A 203 3.84 8.47 -14.86
CA PHE A 203 5.05 8.24 -15.68
C PHE A 203 6.14 7.57 -14.84
N ASP A 204 6.77 6.54 -15.40
CA ASP A 204 7.88 5.83 -14.74
C ASP A 204 9.23 6.46 -15.06
N SER A 205 9.43 6.88 -16.31
CA SER A 205 10.65 7.51 -16.82
C SER A 205 10.35 8.86 -17.46
N VAL A 206 11.24 9.85 -17.32
CA VAL A 206 11.11 11.15 -17.98
C VAL A 206 12.46 11.59 -18.52
N TRP A 207 12.57 11.85 -19.83
CA TRP A 207 13.78 12.38 -20.47
C TRP A 207 13.60 13.84 -20.84
N ILE A 208 14.15 14.71 -20.00
CA ILE A 208 14.00 16.16 -20.12
C ILE A 208 14.92 16.65 -21.24
N GLN A 209 14.37 17.40 -22.19
CA GLN A 209 15.14 17.96 -23.31
C GLN A 209 15.93 19.20 -22.83
N PHE A 210 17.25 19.07 -22.70
CA PHE A 210 18.16 20.13 -22.21
C PHE A 210 18.91 20.87 -23.34
N PHE A 211 18.27 21.02 -24.49
CA PHE A 211 18.81 21.67 -25.68
C PHE A 211 17.73 22.51 -26.37
N ASN A 212 18.12 23.47 -27.22
CA ASN A 212 17.23 24.51 -27.78
C ASN A 212 16.44 25.31 -26.73
N ASN A 213 16.90 25.33 -25.46
CA ASN A 213 16.20 25.90 -24.30
C ASN A 213 17.16 26.73 -23.43
N PRO A 214 17.50 27.97 -23.84
CA PRO A 214 18.56 28.81 -23.23
C PRO A 214 18.48 29.04 -21.73
N SER A 215 17.28 28.93 -21.14
CA SER A 215 17.06 29.14 -19.71
C SER A 215 17.60 28.02 -18.80
N CYS A 216 17.87 26.83 -19.36
CA CYS A 216 18.25 25.65 -18.57
C CYS A 216 19.19 24.66 -19.27
N GLU A 217 19.49 24.85 -20.56
CA GLU A 217 20.53 24.09 -21.27
C GLU A 217 21.96 24.44 -20.80
N TYR A 218 22.94 23.68 -21.29
CA TYR A 218 24.36 24.03 -21.14
C TYR A 218 24.72 25.26 -21.99
N THR A 219 25.48 26.18 -21.40
CA THR A 219 26.10 27.30 -22.12
C THR A 219 27.62 27.17 -22.05
N LYS A 220 28.35 27.62 -23.08
CA LYS A 220 29.79 27.31 -23.23
C LYS A 220 30.60 27.75 -21.99
N GLY A 221 31.12 26.77 -21.25
CA GLY A 221 31.90 26.99 -20.02
C GLY A 221 31.09 27.17 -18.74
N ASN A 222 29.76 26.97 -18.77
CA ASN A 222 28.88 27.11 -17.62
C ASN A 222 27.81 25.99 -17.56
N ILE A 223 27.85 25.21 -16.48
CA ILE A 223 26.92 24.09 -16.20
C ILE A 223 25.80 24.45 -15.21
N ASP A 224 25.77 25.66 -14.65
CA ASP A 224 24.84 26.01 -13.57
C ASP A 224 23.37 25.92 -13.98
N ASN A 225 23.07 26.31 -15.22
CA ASN A 225 21.73 26.20 -15.81
C ASN A 225 21.23 24.73 -15.83
N ILE A 226 22.04 23.81 -16.37
CA ILE A 226 21.69 22.39 -16.48
C ILE A 226 21.61 21.72 -15.10
N VAL A 227 22.55 22.02 -14.19
CA VAL A 227 22.60 21.43 -12.83
C VAL A 227 21.47 21.95 -11.94
N SER A 228 21.18 23.25 -11.97
CA SER A 228 20.09 23.85 -11.16
C SER A 228 18.72 23.37 -11.64
N SER A 229 18.52 23.29 -12.96
CA SER A 229 17.27 22.82 -13.55
C SER A 229 17.10 21.31 -13.39
N TRP A 230 18.18 20.51 -13.48
CA TRP A 230 18.18 19.08 -13.11
C TRP A 230 17.68 18.86 -11.67
N LYS A 231 18.19 19.67 -10.73
CA LYS A 231 17.75 19.63 -9.33
C LYS A 231 16.28 20.02 -9.18
N LEU A 232 15.82 21.06 -9.89
CA LEU A 232 14.42 21.49 -9.86
C LEU A 232 13.48 20.37 -10.38
N TRP A 233 13.78 19.80 -11.55
CA TRP A 233 13.04 18.69 -12.12
C TRP A 233 12.99 17.47 -11.18
N THR A 234 14.16 16.93 -10.78
CA THR A 234 14.23 15.71 -9.96
C THR A 234 13.60 15.84 -8.57
N THR A 235 13.55 17.06 -8.01
CA THR A 235 12.85 17.32 -6.74
C THR A 235 11.33 17.55 -6.91
N SER A 236 10.86 17.94 -8.10
CA SER A 236 9.46 18.36 -8.32
C SER A 236 8.56 17.28 -8.91
N ILE A 237 9.03 16.48 -9.87
CA ILE A 237 8.20 15.42 -10.50
C ILE A 237 8.22 14.12 -9.69
N LYS A 238 7.15 13.32 -9.76
CA LYS A 238 7.05 12.05 -9.02
C LYS A 238 7.63 10.82 -9.74
N ALA A 239 8.01 10.94 -11.02
CA ALA A 239 8.56 9.84 -11.82
C ALA A 239 9.75 9.14 -11.12
N ALA A 240 9.90 7.83 -11.37
CA ALA A 240 10.89 6.99 -10.73
C ALA A 240 12.30 7.25 -11.29
N LYS A 241 12.44 7.29 -12.62
CA LYS A 241 13.69 7.61 -13.32
C LYS A 241 13.58 8.92 -14.10
N VAL A 242 14.68 9.67 -14.12
CA VAL A 242 14.83 10.93 -14.85
C VAL A 242 16.13 10.86 -15.65
N PHE A 243 16.05 11.15 -16.94
CA PHE A 243 17.13 11.04 -17.92
C PHE A 243 17.53 12.42 -18.44
N LEU A 244 18.82 12.59 -18.70
CA LEU A 244 19.36 13.80 -19.32
C LEU A 244 19.20 13.72 -20.84
N GLY A 245 18.22 14.43 -21.41
CA GLY A 245 18.00 14.49 -22.85
C GLY A 245 19.00 15.41 -23.55
N LEU A 246 19.77 14.85 -24.48
CA LEU A 246 20.85 15.52 -25.20
C LEU A 246 20.77 15.27 -26.72
N PRO A 247 21.30 16.19 -27.54
CA PRO A 247 21.16 16.13 -28.99
C PRO A 247 22.19 15.25 -29.73
N ALA A 248 23.13 14.64 -29.01
CA ALA A 248 24.24 13.79 -29.48
C ALA A 248 25.27 14.43 -30.45
N ASP A 249 24.92 15.44 -31.25
CA ASP A 249 25.82 16.10 -32.20
C ASP A 249 25.56 17.62 -32.24
N PRO A 250 26.58 18.49 -32.40
CA PRO A 250 26.38 19.94 -32.43
C PRO A 250 25.58 20.43 -33.64
N SER A 251 25.47 19.65 -34.72
CA SER A 251 24.65 19.99 -35.90
C SER A 251 23.18 19.59 -35.78
N ALA A 252 22.77 18.95 -34.67
CA ALA A 252 21.38 18.58 -34.40
C ALA A 252 20.55 19.72 -33.78
N VAL A 253 21.20 20.78 -33.28
CA VAL A 253 20.56 21.83 -32.48
C VAL A 253 21.12 23.21 -32.80
N VAL A 254 20.34 24.25 -32.45
CA VAL A 254 20.81 25.63 -32.53
C VAL A 254 21.61 25.99 -31.28
N THR A 255 21.16 25.53 -30.10
CA THR A 255 21.80 25.79 -28.81
C THR A 255 21.74 24.58 -27.87
N GLY A 256 22.53 24.59 -26.79
CA GLY A 256 22.50 23.56 -25.75
C GLY A 256 23.28 22.27 -26.02
N TYR A 257 24.07 22.17 -27.10
CA TYR A 257 24.97 21.03 -27.29
C TYR A 257 26.03 20.94 -26.17
N VAL A 258 26.06 19.80 -25.48
CA VAL A 258 27.04 19.49 -24.43
C VAL A 258 28.25 18.76 -25.03
N PRO A 259 29.48 19.29 -24.92
CA PRO A 259 30.69 18.55 -25.28
C PRO A 259 30.90 17.29 -24.42
N LEU A 260 31.41 16.20 -25.01
CA LEU A 260 31.60 14.91 -24.33
C LEU A 260 32.52 14.99 -23.10
N ASP A 261 33.58 15.78 -23.17
CA ASP A 261 34.49 16.02 -22.06
C ASP A 261 33.78 16.73 -20.90
N VAL A 262 32.95 17.75 -21.18
CA VAL A 262 32.13 18.44 -20.18
C VAL A 262 31.07 17.51 -19.60
N LEU A 263 30.40 16.70 -20.45
CA LEU A 263 29.39 15.75 -20.01
C LEU A 263 29.95 14.76 -19.00
N THR A 264 31.07 14.11 -19.35
CA THR A 264 31.66 13.02 -18.55
C THR A 264 32.45 13.51 -17.35
N SER A 265 33.11 14.67 -17.42
CA SER A 265 33.94 15.18 -16.31
C SER A 265 33.23 16.12 -15.35
N GLN A 266 32.18 16.85 -15.79
CA GLN A 266 31.54 17.91 -14.99
C GLN A 266 30.06 17.65 -14.73
N ILE A 267 29.28 17.20 -15.71
CA ILE A 267 27.82 17.08 -15.58
C ILE A 267 27.41 15.75 -14.94
N ILE A 268 27.76 14.61 -15.55
CA ILE A 268 27.39 13.27 -15.05
C ILE A 268 27.81 13.06 -13.58
N PRO A 269 29.04 13.40 -13.13
CA PRO A 269 29.46 13.25 -11.73
C PRO A 269 28.67 14.09 -10.71
N VAL A 270 27.88 15.08 -11.17
CA VAL A 270 27.00 15.90 -10.34
C VAL A 270 25.57 15.37 -10.38
N ILE A 271 25.02 15.13 -11.57
CA ILE A 271 23.60 14.76 -11.73
C ILE A 271 23.28 13.32 -11.29
N SER A 272 24.25 12.40 -11.43
CA SER A 272 24.13 10.98 -11.01
C SER A 272 24.01 10.79 -9.49
N LYS A 273 24.29 11.82 -8.70
CA LYS A 273 24.06 11.83 -7.25
C LYS A 273 22.56 11.93 -6.88
N SER A 274 21.70 12.22 -7.84
CA SER A 274 20.25 12.19 -7.64
C SER A 274 19.76 10.74 -7.60
N PRO A 275 18.98 10.32 -6.59
CA PRO A 275 18.43 8.95 -6.52
C PRO A 275 17.38 8.66 -7.58
N LYS A 276 17.06 9.63 -8.45
CA LYS A 276 16.21 9.46 -9.64
C LYS A 276 17.00 9.49 -10.96
N TYR A 277 18.34 9.59 -10.93
CA TYR A 277 19.11 9.58 -12.18
C TYR A 277 18.95 8.22 -12.86
N GLY A 278 18.30 8.22 -14.03
CA GLY A 278 18.09 7.03 -14.84
C GLY A 278 19.18 6.80 -15.87
N GLY A 279 19.84 7.87 -16.35
CA GLY A 279 20.84 7.79 -17.42
C GLY A 279 20.81 9.00 -18.37
N VAL A 280 21.15 8.76 -19.63
CA VAL A 280 21.16 9.77 -20.71
C VAL A 280 20.19 9.36 -21.82
N MET A 281 19.43 10.31 -22.35
CA MET A 281 18.63 10.12 -23.57
C MET A 281 19.30 10.89 -24.71
N LEU A 282 19.45 10.24 -25.86
CA LEU A 282 19.98 10.82 -27.08
C LEU A 282 18.85 11.04 -28.08
N TRP A 283 18.67 12.30 -28.49
CA TRP A 283 17.53 12.74 -29.29
C TRP A 283 17.46 12.10 -30.68
N SER A 284 18.53 11.49 -31.20
CA SER A 284 18.50 10.85 -32.50
C SER A 284 19.66 9.87 -32.69
N ARG A 285 19.32 8.68 -33.21
CA ARG A 285 20.28 7.66 -33.62
C ARG A 285 21.15 8.15 -34.78
N TYR A 286 20.63 8.92 -35.73
CA TYR A 286 21.40 9.54 -36.82
C TYR A 286 22.58 10.36 -36.29
N TYR A 287 22.29 11.32 -35.41
CA TYR A 287 23.29 12.24 -34.87
C TYR A 287 24.27 11.51 -33.95
N ASP A 288 23.82 10.53 -33.18
CA ASP A 288 24.71 9.66 -32.42
C ASP A 288 25.62 8.79 -33.32
N ASN A 289 25.16 8.38 -34.51
CA ASN A 289 26.01 7.67 -35.48
C ASN A 289 27.15 8.57 -36.00
N LYS A 290 26.86 9.86 -36.18
CA LYS A 290 27.78 10.86 -36.73
C LYS A 290 28.89 11.24 -35.75
N SER A 291 28.55 11.46 -34.48
CA SER A 291 29.51 11.86 -33.44
C SER A 291 30.05 10.68 -32.61
N ASN A 292 29.42 9.51 -32.68
CA ASN A 292 29.64 8.35 -31.81
C ASN A 292 29.45 8.66 -30.30
N TYR A 293 28.61 9.65 -29.96
CA TYR A 293 28.42 10.20 -28.60
C TYR A 293 28.20 9.14 -27.52
N SER A 294 27.29 8.20 -27.75
CA SER A 294 26.96 7.05 -26.88
C SER A 294 28.17 6.19 -26.53
N THR A 295 29.10 6.00 -27.47
CA THR A 295 30.35 5.23 -27.29
C THR A 295 31.26 5.87 -26.25
N TYR A 296 31.18 7.18 -26.08
CA TYR A 296 32.00 7.94 -25.13
C TYR A 296 31.25 8.28 -23.83
N ILE A 297 29.90 8.22 -23.83
CA ILE A 297 29.10 8.10 -22.60
C ILE A 297 29.33 6.73 -21.95
N ALA A 298 29.44 5.67 -22.76
CA ALA A 298 29.78 4.34 -22.32
C ALA A 298 31.17 4.36 -21.67
N ILE A 299 31.17 4.36 -20.34
CA ILE A 299 32.37 4.42 -19.52
C ILE A 299 33.22 3.18 -19.81
N SER A 300 34.33 3.36 -20.52
CA SER A 300 35.41 2.36 -20.47
C SER A 300 35.88 2.22 -19.01
N PRO A 301 35.86 1.01 -18.41
CA PRO A 301 36.32 0.81 -17.04
C PRO A 301 37.78 1.22 -16.83
N LEU A 302 38.59 1.28 -17.91
CA LEU A 302 39.98 1.75 -17.87
C LEU A 302 40.08 3.28 -17.70
N CYS A 303 39.21 4.06 -18.36
CA CYS A 303 39.33 5.52 -18.42
C CYS A 303 38.46 6.26 -17.39
N THR A 304 37.67 5.57 -16.57
CA THR A 304 36.88 6.20 -15.49
C THR A 304 37.79 6.82 -14.43
N GLN A 305 37.46 8.02 -13.93
CA GLN A 305 38.00 8.42 -12.62
C GLN A 305 37.35 7.58 -11.51
N GLN A 306 38.14 6.66 -10.96
CA GLN A 306 37.94 6.11 -9.63
C GLN A 306 38.91 6.82 -8.67
N GLU A 307 38.77 6.59 -7.35
CA GLU A 307 39.63 7.21 -6.34
C GLU A 307 41.11 7.04 -6.67
N THR A 308 41.86 8.15 -6.60
CA THR A 308 43.30 8.12 -6.89
C THR A 308 44.00 7.31 -5.79
N PRO A 309 44.82 6.29 -6.14
CA PRO A 309 45.48 5.46 -5.15
C PRO A 309 46.31 6.29 -4.17
N GLU A 310 46.40 5.84 -2.92
CA GLU A 310 47.08 6.56 -1.82
C GLU A 310 48.54 6.94 -2.13
N CYS A 311 49.18 6.17 -3.02
CA CYS A 311 50.53 6.40 -3.55
C CYS A 311 50.65 7.57 -4.56
N ARG A 312 49.54 8.22 -4.95
CA ARG A 312 49.47 9.25 -6.01
C ARG A 312 48.69 10.51 -5.59
N SER A 313 48.13 10.53 -4.39
CA SER A 313 47.22 11.60 -3.91
C SER A 313 47.86 12.98 -3.82
N ASN A 314 49.20 13.07 -3.79
CA ASN A 314 49.97 14.33 -3.71
C ASN A 314 51.01 14.49 -4.85
N ASP A 315 50.98 13.61 -5.87
CA ASP A 315 51.97 13.62 -6.94
C ASP A 315 51.57 14.56 -8.09
N GLU A 316 52.36 15.61 -8.29
CA GLU A 316 52.24 16.58 -9.39
C GLU A 316 52.87 15.98 -10.67
N LEU A 317 52.09 15.89 -11.75
CA LEU A 317 52.60 15.54 -13.08
C LEU A 317 53.18 16.78 -13.76
N VAL A 318 54.39 16.66 -14.29
CA VAL A 318 55.11 17.75 -14.95
C VAL A 318 55.56 17.31 -16.35
N GLU A 319 55.22 18.11 -17.35
CA GLU A 319 55.68 17.92 -18.73
C GLU A 319 57.18 18.17 -18.88
N ARG A 320 57.87 17.28 -19.58
CA ARG A 320 59.30 17.35 -19.87
C ARG A 320 59.59 16.87 -21.30
N TYR A 321 60.69 17.38 -21.87
CA TYR A 321 61.16 17.03 -23.20
C TYR A 321 62.51 16.29 -23.11
N GLY A 322 62.54 15.03 -23.53
CA GLY A 322 63.71 14.16 -23.40
C GLY A 322 63.38 12.70 -23.68
N THR A 323 64.07 11.77 -23.02
CA THR A 323 63.81 10.32 -23.10
C THR A 323 63.85 9.70 -21.71
N MET A 324 63.28 8.51 -21.55
CA MET A 324 63.42 7.72 -20.33
C MET A 324 64.60 6.74 -20.48
N SER A 325 65.22 6.36 -19.36
CA SER A 325 66.42 5.51 -19.34
C SER A 325 66.18 4.03 -19.70
N ALA A 326 64.96 3.67 -20.09
CA ALA A 326 64.56 2.34 -20.55
C ALA A 326 63.33 2.51 -21.45
N ASP A 327 63.07 1.52 -22.31
CA ASP A 327 61.91 1.52 -23.19
C ASP A 327 60.60 1.41 -22.41
N GLY A 328 59.57 2.11 -22.89
CA GLY A 328 58.26 2.14 -22.25
C GLY A 328 57.32 1.12 -22.86
N PHE A 329 56.41 0.58 -22.04
CA PHE A 329 55.40 -0.37 -22.49
C PHE A 329 54.33 0.35 -23.29
N GLU A 330 54.15 -0.03 -24.56
CA GLU A 330 53.05 0.44 -25.38
C GLU A 330 51.78 -0.35 -25.07
N LEU A 331 50.67 0.36 -24.83
CA LEU A 331 49.36 -0.23 -24.59
C LEU A 331 48.55 -0.18 -25.89
N TYR A 332 48.30 -1.36 -26.43
CA TYR A 332 47.38 -1.57 -27.56
C TYR A 332 46.03 -2.07 -27.03
N ASP A 333 44.95 -1.49 -27.55
CA ASP A 333 43.59 -1.98 -27.36
C ASP A 333 43.02 -2.32 -28.75
N GLU A 334 42.73 -3.60 -28.98
CA GLU A 334 42.20 -4.08 -30.26
C GLU A 334 40.81 -3.51 -30.58
N SER A 335 40.09 -3.00 -29.58
CA SER A 335 38.78 -2.36 -29.73
C SER A 335 38.84 -0.85 -29.99
N ALA A 336 39.99 -0.21 -29.76
CA ALA A 336 40.14 1.24 -29.86
C ALA A 336 41.45 1.63 -30.58
N GLN A 337 41.37 1.92 -31.88
CA GLN A 337 42.51 2.39 -32.69
C GLN A 337 43.09 3.76 -32.28
N SER A 338 42.62 4.34 -31.17
CA SER A 338 43.16 5.57 -30.59
C SER A 338 42.80 5.74 -29.11
N LEU A 339 43.54 5.11 -28.18
CA LEU A 339 43.57 5.61 -26.80
C LEU A 339 43.98 7.09 -26.81
N SER A 340 43.18 7.96 -26.20
CA SER A 340 43.49 9.37 -26.08
C SER A 340 44.53 9.61 -24.98
N SER A 341 45.35 10.66 -25.15
CA SER A 341 46.36 11.05 -24.16
C SER A 341 45.80 11.29 -22.74
N ASN A 342 44.50 11.58 -22.59
CA ASN A 342 43.86 11.72 -21.27
C ASN A 342 43.59 10.36 -20.60
N CYS A 343 43.31 9.29 -21.37
CA CYS A 343 43.20 7.96 -20.78
C CYS A 343 44.58 7.41 -20.35
N CYS A 344 45.68 7.79 -21.04
CA CYS A 344 47.03 7.50 -20.58
C CYS A 344 47.34 8.07 -19.20
N GLU A 345 46.90 9.31 -18.91
CA GLU A 345 47.07 9.91 -17.59
C GLU A 345 46.31 9.10 -16.52
N VAL A 346 45.05 8.73 -16.80
CA VAL A 346 44.22 7.94 -15.88
C VAL A 346 44.85 6.56 -15.61
N ILE A 347 45.33 5.87 -16.65
CA ILE A 347 46.02 4.58 -16.52
C ILE A 347 47.30 4.71 -15.69
N CYS A 348 48.13 5.73 -15.95
CA CYS A 348 49.36 5.95 -15.20
C CYS A 348 49.11 6.40 -13.75
N ARG A 349 48.08 7.23 -13.48
CA ARG A 349 47.67 7.61 -12.11
C ARG A 349 47.09 6.45 -11.31
N ARG A 350 46.47 5.45 -11.95
CA ARG A 350 45.98 4.23 -11.28
C ARG A 350 47.09 3.26 -10.90
N ASN A 351 48.26 3.34 -11.54
CA ASN A 351 49.37 2.42 -11.28
C ASN A 351 50.46 3.08 -10.41
N CYS A 352 50.57 2.67 -9.14
CA CYS A 352 51.62 3.14 -8.22
C CYS A 352 53.06 2.90 -8.71
N SER A 353 53.25 1.96 -9.64
CA SER A 353 54.54 1.73 -10.30
C SER A 353 54.75 2.62 -11.52
N CYS A 354 53.73 3.26 -12.11
CA CYS A 354 53.92 4.15 -13.26
C CYS A 354 54.52 5.49 -12.82
N VAL A 355 55.69 5.85 -13.35
CA VAL A 355 56.41 7.09 -13.04
C VAL A 355 56.29 8.15 -14.14
N ALA A 356 56.00 7.72 -15.37
CA ALA A 356 55.85 8.60 -16.53
C ALA A 356 54.97 7.99 -17.63
N TYR A 357 54.40 8.82 -18.50
CA TYR A 357 53.72 8.41 -19.73
C TYR A 357 53.91 9.40 -20.89
N ALA A 358 53.64 8.95 -22.11
CA ALA A 358 53.64 9.75 -23.35
C ALA A 358 52.65 9.15 -24.36
N PRO A 359 52.08 9.94 -25.28
CA PRO A 359 51.38 9.39 -26.45
C PRO A 359 52.40 8.77 -27.42
N THR A 360 52.01 7.76 -28.20
CA THR A 360 52.88 7.17 -29.23
C THR A 360 52.81 7.93 -30.55
N ASN A 361 51.68 8.57 -30.88
CA ASN A 361 51.54 9.49 -32.01
C ASN A 361 51.35 10.94 -31.53
N TYR A 362 52.31 11.81 -31.86
CA TYR A 362 52.34 13.22 -31.46
C TYR A 362 51.46 14.15 -32.32
N VAL A 363 51.04 13.72 -33.51
CA VAL A 363 50.29 14.57 -34.45
C VAL A 363 48.81 14.66 -34.05
N ASN A 364 48.26 13.56 -33.52
CA ASN A 364 46.85 13.43 -33.13
C ASN A 364 46.67 13.07 -31.64
N ASN A 365 47.75 12.96 -30.86
CA ASN A 365 47.77 12.56 -29.44
C ASN A 365 47.12 11.18 -29.18
N THR A 366 47.31 10.20 -30.07
CA THR A 366 46.76 8.84 -29.94
C THR A 366 47.80 7.79 -29.60
N GLY A 367 47.34 6.70 -28.97
CA GLY A 367 48.18 5.60 -28.51
C GLY A 367 48.96 5.96 -27.25
N CYS A 368 49.48 4.95 -26.54
CA CYS A 368 49.88 5.13 -25.14
C CYS A 368 51.16 4.37 -24.79
N GLN A 369 52.16 5.08 -24.27
CA GLN A 369 53.40 4.49 -23.76
C GLN A 369 53.58 4.87 -22.27
N ILE A 370 53.87 3.88 -21.42
CA ILE A 370 54.04 4.06 -19.96
C ILE A 370 55.37 3.50 -19.45
N TRP A 371 55.92 4.14 -18.41
CA TRP A 371 57.19 3.76 -17.78
C TRP A 371 57.04 3.48 -16.29
N SER A 372 57.73 2.44 -15.80
CA SER A 372 57.63 1.96 -14.43
C SER A 372 58.75 2.45 -13.49
N THR A 373 58.56 2.23 -12.19
CA THR A 373 59.50 2.53 -11.10
C THR A 373 60.88 1.92 -11.36
N GLY A 374 61.93 2.74 -11.19
CA GLY A 374 63.32 2.39 -11.51
C GLY A 374 63.85 3.09 -12.76
N THR A 375 62.97 3.51 -13.68
CA THR A 375 63.35 4.34 -14.83
C THR A 375 63.67 5.78 -14.41
N ARG A 376 64.58 6.44 -15.14
CA ARG A 376 65.01 7.83 -14.89
C ARG A 376 64.82 8.66 -16.15
N PHE A 377 64.34 9.88 -15.98
CA PHE A 377 64.26 10.84 -17.09
C PHE A 377 65.63 11.40 -17.45
N VAL A 378 65.95 11.41 -18.73
CA VAL A 378 67.16 11.98 -19.34
C VAL A 378 66.74 13.15 -20.21
N LYS A 379 67.23 14.36 -19.89
CA LYS A 379 66.89 15.57 -20.65
C LYS A 379 67.54 15.53 -22.03
N GLY A 380 66.74 15.56 -23.09
CA GLY A 380 67.21 15.51 -24.48
C GLY A 380 67.72 16.86 -24.99
N SER A 381 68.54 16.81 -26.04
CA SER A 381 68.84 17.99 -26.88
C SER A 381 67.75 18.16 -27.94
N ALA A 382 67.56 19.40 -28.41
CA ALA A 382 66.32 19.86 -29.04
C ALA A 382 65.91 19.16 -30.36
N SER A 383 66.79 18.38 -31.00
CA SER A 383 66.52 17.72 -32.28
C SER A 383 65.79 16.37 -32.17
N ASN A 384 65.87 15.65 -31.04
CA ASN A 384 65.30 14.29 -30.86
C ASN A 384 64.56 14.12 -29.52
N ALA A 385 63.97 15.18 -28.96
CA ALA A 385 63.35 15.14 -27.62
C ALA A 385 61.85 14.77 -27.67
N GLN A 386 61.49 13.62 -27.10
CA GLN A 386 60.11 13.14 -26.95
C GLN A 386 59.38 13.94 -25.84
N ARG A 387 58.07 14.17 -25.97
CA ARG A 387 57.25 14.85 -24.94
C ARG A 387 56.70 13.81 -23.94
N ILE A 388 57.12 13.90 -22.68
CA ILE A 388 56.86 12.91 -21.63
C ILE A 388 56.36 13.62 -20.36
N TYR A 389 55.35 13.06 -19.68
CA TYR A 389 54.79 13.59 -18.43
C TYR A 389 55.26 12.73 -17.24
N ILE A 390 55.82 13.32 -16.18
CA ILE A 390 56.51 12.62 -15.07
C ILE A 390 56.06 13.13 -13.69
N PHE A 391 55.91 12.24 -12.69
CA PHE A 391 55.53 12.57 -11.31
C PHE A 391 56.67 13.16 -10.45
N LYS A 392 56.32 13.97 -9.43
CA LYS A 392 57.23 14.78 -8.60
C LYS A 392 57.09 14.50 -7.10
N THR A 393 58.05 13.79 -6.49
CA THR A 393 57.97 13.33 -5.10
C THR A 393 58.44 14.35 -4.04
N LYS A 394 57.76 14.43 -2.88
CA LYS A 394 58.19 15.16 -1.66
C LYS A 394 58.02 14.30 -0.40
N ALA A 395 58.93 14.43 0.57
CA ALA A 395 58.85 13.76 1.87
C ALA A 395 58.31 14.71 2.98
N SER A 396 57.52 14.18 3.92
CA SER A 396 56.93 14.95 5.04
C SER A 396 56.71 14.10 6.30
N ARG A 397 56.81 14.73 7.49
CA ARG A 397 56.61 14.11 8.82
C ARG A 397 55.20 14.38 9.40
N TRP A 398 54.17 14.18 8.60
CA TRP A 398 52.77 14.51 8.92
C TRP A 398 52.02 13.49 9.82
N TRP A 399 52.60 12.30 10.02
CA TRP A 399 51.98 11.13 10.66
C TRP A 399 51.41 11.33 12.08
N ILE A 400 51.93 12.28 12.87
CA ILE A 400 51.44 12.53 14.24
C ILE A 400 50.04 13.17 14.23
N TRP A 401 49.79 14.13 13.34
CA TRP A 401 48.45 14.73 13.16
C TRP A 401 47.47 13.76 12.50
N LEU A 402 48.00 12.84 11.68
CA LEU A 402 47.26 11.76 11.03
C LEU A 402 46.56 10.84 12.04
N VAL A 403 47.21 10.46 13.15
CA VAL A 403 46.62 9.55 14.15
C VAL A 403 45.46 10.22 14.89
N VAL A 404 45.61 11.49 15.26
CA VAL A 404 44.52 12.28 15.89
C VAL A 404 43.38 12.52 14.89
N ALA A 405 43.72 12.82 13.63
CA ALA A 405 42.76 13.00 12.55
C ALA A 405 42.01 11.71 12.21
N LEU A 406 42.65 10.53 12.17
CA LEU A 406 41.98 9.23 11.97
C LEU A 406 41.03 8.91 13.13
N GLY A 407 41.49 9.12 14.37
CA GLY A 407 40.64 8.93 15.55
C GLY A 407 39.36 9.78 15.47
N ALA A 408 39.49 11.05 15.12
CA ALA A 408 38.34 11.94 14.91
C ALA A 408 37.52 11.57 13.65
N ALA A 409 38.16 11.26 12.52
CA ALA A 409 37.50 10.94 11.25
C ALA A 409 36.78 9.58 11.27
N ILE A 410 37.07 8.69 12.23
CA ILE A 410 36.31 7.47 12.47
C ILE A 410 35.24 7.73 13.55
N ALA A 411 35.60 8.38 14.66
CA ALA A 411 34.67 8.63 15.76
C ALA A 411 33.53 9.58 15.40
N VAL A 412 33.80 10.68 14.68
CA VAL A 412 32.79 11.69 14.32
C VAL A 412 31.70 11.10 13.41
N PRO A 413 31.97 10.42 12.28
CA PRO A 413 30.90 9.80 11.49
C PRO A 413 30.24 8.63 12.21
N LEU A 414 30.93 7.87 13.06
CA LEU A 414 30.27 6.86 13.91
C LEU A 414 29.29 7.51 14.90
N ILE A 415 29.67 8.61 15.55
CA ILE A 415 28.81 9.39 16.46
C ILE A 415 27.66 10.03 15.67
N CYS A 416 27.91 10.61 14.50
CA CYS A 416 26.87 11.18 13.64
C CYS A 416 25.91 10.12 13.09
N TYR A 417 26.39 8.91 12.79
CA TYR A 417 25.57 7.77 12.37
C TYR A 417 24.76 7.20 13.54
N LEU A 418 25.35 7.09 14.74
CA LEU A 418 24.61 6.76 15.96
C LEU A 418 23.54 7.80 16.24
N CYS A 419 23.88 9.09 16.19
CA CYS A 419 22.94 10.20 16.33
C CYS A 419 21.86 10.18 15.23
N TYR A 420 22.19 9.84 13.99
CA TYR A 420 21.19 9.69 12.91
C TYR A 420 20.25 8.51 13.17
N ILE A 421 20.76 7.35 13.59
CA ILE A 421 19.93 6.18 13.97
C ILE A 421 19.07 6.51 15.19
N LEU A 422 19.64 7.16 16.22
CA LEU A 422 18.93 7.58 17.41
C LEU A 422 17.88 8.64 17.09
N CYS A 423 18.18 9.64 16.25
CA CYS A 423 17.21 10.62 15.78
C CYS A 423 16.13 10.02 14.88
N ARG A 424 16.45 9.03 14.03
CA ARG A 424 15.47 8.30 13.20
C ARG A 424 14.57 7.42 14.06
N LYS A 425 15.13 6.71 15.06
CA LYS A 425 14.37 5.94 16.06
C LYS A 425 13.51 6.85 16.93
N CYS A 426 14.06 7.96 17.43
CA CYS A 426 13.33 8.98 18.19
C CYS A 426 12.23 9.64 17.36
N LYS A 427 12.47 9.98 16.08
CA LYS A 427 11.44 10.54 15.20
C LYS A 427 10.32 9.53 14.93
N ALA A 428 10.66 8.28 14.58
CA ALA A 428 9.67 7.23 14.39
C ALA A 428 8.87 6.93 15.68
N GLU A 429 9.53 6.95 16.83
CA GLU A 429 8.90 6.80 18.15
C GLU A 429 8.04 8.01 18.53
N VAL A 430 8.46 9.23 18.20
CA VAL A 430 7.69 10.47 18.40
C VAL A 430 6.47 10.50 17.47
N ASP A 431 6.61 10.14 16.20
CA ASP A 431 5.50 10.04 15.23
C ASP A 431 4.51 8.94 15.64
N ARG A 432 5.00 7.78 16.12
CA ARG A 432 4.19 6.71 16.72
C ARG A 432 3.46 7.21 17.96
N ARG A 433 4.14 7.88 18.90
CA ARG A 433 3.54 8.49 20.10
C ARG A 433 2.54 9.58 19.74
N MET A 434 2.76 10.36 18.68
CA MET A 434 1.79 11.36 18.20
C MET A 434 0.54 10.71 17.61
N LYS A 435 0.69 9.65 16.81
CA LYS A 435 -0.46 8.85 16.32
C LYS A 435 -1.23 8.19 17.48
N GLN A 436 -0.52 7.61 18.44
CA GLN A 436 -1.09 7.00 19.64
C GLN A 436 -1.80 8.04 20.52
N ARG A 437 -1.19 9.21 20.78
CA ARG A 437 -1.81 10.35 21.47
C ARG A 437 -3.03 10.90 20.73
N LYS A 438 -3.01 10.97 19.40
CA LYS A 438 -4.18 11.36 18.58
C LYS A 438 -5.33 10.37 18.78
N LEU A 439 -5.05 9.06 18.71
CA LEU A 439 -6.05 8.02 18.93
C LEU A 439 -6.59 8.03 20.37
N ILE A 440 -5.73 8.22 21.38
CA ILE A 440 -6.14 8.41 22.78
C ILE A 440 -7.05 9.63 22.92
N ARG A 441 -6.74 10.75 22.25
CA ARG A 441 -7.56 11.97 22.27
C ARG A 441 -8.89 11.81 21.54
N GLU A 442 -8.93 11.04 20.45
CA GLU A 442 -10.16 10.63 19.76
C GLU A 442 -11.06 9.73 20.62
N ILE A 443 -10.48 8.88 21.47
CA ILE A 443 -11.22 8.00 22.38
C ILE A 443 -11.72 8.75 23.63
N GLY A 444 -10.82 9.48 24.30
CA GLY A 444 -11.07 10.06 25.63
C GLY A 444 -11.69 11.45 25.68
N GLY A 445 -11.53 12.29 24.65
CA GLY A 445 -12.00 13.69 24.71
C GLY A 445 -11.50 14.44 25.96
N ASN A 446 -12.38 15.19 26.63
CA ASN A 446 -12.08 15.87 27.91
C ASN A 446 -12.18 14.94 29.14
N ALA A 447 -12.42 13.63 28.97
CA ALA A 447 -12.70 12.69 30.05
C ALA A 447 -11.49 11.82 30.47
N LEU A 448 -10.29 12.14 29.99
CA LEU A 448 -9.07 11.40 30.31
C LEU A 448 -8.02 12.35 30.93
N PRO A 449 -7.44 12.02 32.10
CA PRO A 449 -6.39 12.84 32.71
C PRO A 449 -5.15 12.97 31.82
N SER A 450 -4.57 14.17 31.80
CA SER A 450 -3.31 14.46 31.11
C SER A 450 -2.10 13.90 31.88
N SER A 451 -2.00 12.58 32.05
CA SER A 451 -0.82 11.93 32.62
C SER A 451 -0.40 10.66 31.84
N VAL A 452 0.47 10.87 30.83
CA VAL A 452 1.36 9.80 30.33
C VAL A 452 2.79 10.24 30.57
N CYS A 453 3.27 9.97 31.79
CA CYS A 453 4.68 9.83 32.19
C CYS A 453 4.71 9.42 33.67
N ASP A 454 4.89 8.13 33.96
CA ASP A 454 5.27 7.72 35.31
C ASP A 454 6.75 8.00 35.55
N LYS A 455 7.04 8.74 36.62
CA LYS A 455 8.15 8.43 37.52
C LYS A 455 7.95 9.10 38.89
N SER A 456 7.43 8.31 39.82
CA SER A 456 7.71 8.39 41.27
C SER A 456 7.35 9.68 42.01
N ARG A 457 6.22 9.67 42.75
CA ARG A 457 6.12 10.34 44.06
C ARG A 457 5.13 9.61 45.00
N LYS A 458 5.33 9.82 46.30
CA LYS A 458 4.72 9.03 47.38
C LYS A 458 3.22 9.28 47.55
N HIS A 459 2.53 8.22 47.96
CA HIS A 459 1.41 8.15 48.91
C HIS A 459 0.70 9.47 49.26
N GLY A 460 -0.57 9.57 48.87
CA GLY A 460 -1.56 10.51 49.40
C GLY A 460 -2.92 9.82 49.32
N ASN A 461 -3.55 9.57 50.47
CA ASN A 461 -4.88 8.98 50.55
C ASN A 461 -5.90 10.09 50.29
N ASP A 462 -6.65 10.04 49.19
CA ASP A 462 -7.75 10.98 48.95
C ASP A 462 -8.91 10.30 48.22
N GLY A 463 -10.07 10.26 48.89
CA GLY A 463 -11.22 9.44 48.50
C GLY A 463 -12.14 10.17 47.55
N ASN A 464 -11.78 10.29 46.27
CA ASN A 464 -12.64 10.85 45.24
C ASN A 464 -12.65 9.98 43.98
N THR A 465 -13.46 8.91 44.00
CA THR A 465 -13.60 7.94 42.91
C THR A 465 -14.40 8.51 41.73
N GLY A 466 -13.81 9.45 41.00
CA GLY A 466 -14.17 9.66 39.61
C GLY A 466 -13.82 8.39 38.81
N HIS A 467 -14.76 7.91 37.99
CA HIS A 467 -14.52 6.76 37.11
C HIS A 467 -13.56 7.13 35.96
N GLU A 468 -12.27 7.19 36.27
CA GLU A 468 -11.22 7.45 35.28
C GLU A 468 -10.88 6.19 34.50
N MET A 469 -10.78 6.34 33.17
CA MET A 469 -10.37 5.26 32.28
C MET A 469 -8.85 5.11 32.28
N HIS A 470 -8.32 3.93 32.58
CA HIS A 470 -6.87 3.72 32.64
C HIS A 470 -6.29 3.30 31.28
N ILE A 471 -5.11 3.84 30.95
CA ILE A 471 -4.28 3.33 29.84
C ILE A 471 -3.28 2.34 30.43
N PHE A 472 -3.40 1.07 30.05
CA PHE A 472 -2.48 0.01 30.50
C PHE A 472 -1.26 -0.09 29.57
N SER A 473 -0.09 -0.35 30.15
CA SER A 473 1.11 -0.72 29.38
C SER A 473 0.98 -2.14 28.84
N PHE A 474 1.60 -2.44 27.70
CA PHE A 474 1.54 -3.79 27.13
C PHE A 474 2.27 -4.79 28.02
N GLU A 475 3.33 -4.35 28.69
CA GLU A 475 4.11 -5.09 29.67
C GLU A 475 3.24 -5.51 30.87
N THR A 476 2.38 -4.62 31.38
CA THR A 476 1.41 -4.95 32.44
C THR A 476 0.42 -6.02 31.97
N ILE A 477 -0.07 -5.94 30.73
CA ILE A 477 -1.00 -6.93 30.17
C ILE A 477 -0.32 -8.30 29.96
N VAL A 478 0.92 -8.31 29.47
CA VAL A 478 1.74 -9.53 29.32
C VAL A 478 1.99 -10.18 30.69
N ALA A 479 2.36 -9.40 31.71
CA ALA A 479 2.56 -9.92 33.06
C ALA A 479 1.25 -10.45 33.66
N ALA A 480 0.15 -9.70 33.52
CA ALA A 480 -1.15 -10.08 34.09
C ALA A 480 -1.74 -11.35 33.46
N THR A 481 -1.41 -11.68 32.20
CA THR A 481 -1.95 -12.83 31.45
C THR A 481 -1.02 -14.05 31.41
N ASP A 482 0.14 -14.00 32.08
CA ASP A 482 1.23 -14.96 31.90
C ASP A 482 1.59 -15.12 30.41
N ASN A 483 1.96 -14.01 29.76
CA ASN A 483 2.28 -13.92 28.33
C ASN A 483 1.18 -14.47 27.40
N PHE A 484 -0.08 -14.12 27.67
CA PHE A 484 -1.25 -14.64 26.97
C PHE A 484 -1.33 -16.18 26.97
N SER A 485 -0.98 -16.80 28.11
CA SER A 485 -1.03 -18.25 28.30
C SER A 485 -2.38 -18.83 27.89
N THR A 486 -2.37 -19.96 27.19
CA THR A 486 -3.58 -20.67 26.78
C THR A 486 -4.40 -21.16 27.98
N MET A 487 -3.77 -21.38 29.13
CA MET A 487 -4.43 -21.70 30.41
C MET A 487 -5.30 -20.55 30.93
N ASN A 488 -4.95 -19.30 30.59
CA ASN A 488 -5.70 -18.11 30.97
C ASN A 488 -6.77 -17.73 29.92
N LYS A 489 -6.91 -18.47 28.81
CA LYS A 489 -7.88 -18.15 27.76
C LYS A 489 -9.31 -18.46 28.22
N LEU A 490 -10.14 -17.42 28.34
CA LEU A 490 -11.57 -17.54 28.71
C LEU A 490 -12.44 -17.92 27.51
N GLY A 491 -12.07 -17.50 26.31
CA GLY A 491 -12.82 -17.77 25.09
C GLY A 491 -12.21 -17.12 23.85
N GLN A 492 -12.90 -17.25 22.71
CA GLN A 492 -12.55 -16.55 21.47
C GLN A 492 -13.80 -16.36 20.62
N GLY A 493 -14.14 -15.09 20.33
CA GLY A 493 -15.18 -14.73 19.38
C GLY A 493 -14.59 -14.32 18.02
N GLY A 494 -15.44 -13.83 17.12
CA GLY A 494 -15.02 -13.31 15.80
C GLY A 494 -14.03 -12.13 15.87
N PHE A 495 -14.00 -11.43 17.01
CA PHE A 495 -13.15 -10.27 17.23
C PHE A 495 -11.77 -10.59 17.83
N GLY A 496 -11.56 -11.81 18.33
CA GLY A 496 -10.30 -12.25 18.93
C GLY A 496 -10.46 -13.03 20.24
N PRO A 497 -9.34 -13.52 20.81
CA PRO A 497 -9.32 -14.21 22.09
C PRO A 497 -9.49 -13.27 23.30
N VAL A 498 -10.16 -13.80 24.33
CA VAL A 498 -10.30 -13.15 25.65
C VAL A 498 -9.52 -13.97 26.68
N TYR A 499 -8.75 -13.29 27.53
CA TYR A 499 -7.95 -13.91 28.60
C TYR A 499 -8.38 -13.39 29.96
N LYS A 500 -8.28 -14.25 30.98
CA LYS A 500 -8.22 -13.82 32.37
C LYS A 500 -6.84 -13.24 32.63
N GLY A 501 -6.77 -12.19 33.42
CA GLY A 501 -5.52 -11.69 33.97
C GLY A 501 -5.66 -11.25 35.41
N LYS A 502 -4.52 -11.04 36.07
CA LYS A 502 -4.45 -10.53 37.44
C LYS A 502 -3.46 -9.37 37.51
N LEU A 503 -3.92 -8.20 37.92
CA LEU A 503 -3.10 -7.01 38.10
C LEU A 503 -2.23 -7.11 39.38
N HIS A 504 -1.25 -6.22 39.51
CA HIS A 504 -0.27 -6.24 40.61
C HIS A 504 -0.88 -5.96 42.00
N ASP A 505 -2.02 -5.28 42.06
CA ASP A 505 -2.86 -5.08 43.24
C ASP A 505 -3.71 -6.31 43.60
N GLY A 506 -3.69 -7.34 42.75
CA GLY A 506 -4.48 -8.56 42.89
C GLY A 506 -5.83 -8.52 42.18
N GLN A 507 -6.22 -7.41 41.53
CA GLN A 507 -7.50 -7.32 40.82
C GLN A 507 -7.55 -8.30 39.64
N GLU A 508 -8.60 -9.12 39.57
CA GLU A 508 -8.85 -9.98 38.41
C GLU A 508 -9.54 -9.19 37.29
N ILE A 509 -9.07 -9.37 36.06
CA ILE A 509 -9.51 -8.62 34.88
C ILE A 509 -9.74 -9.52 33.68
N ALA A 510 -10.64 -9.11 32.77
CA ALA A 510 -10.87 -9.76 31.49
C ALA A 510 -10.24 -8.93 30.36
N ILE A 511 -9.43 -9.57 29.51
CA ILE A 511 -8.55 -8.92 28.54
C ILE A 511 -8.92 -9.42 27.13
N LYS A 512 -9.67 -8.60 26.39
CA LYS A 512 -10.08 -8.86 24.99
C LYS A 512 -8.97 -8.35 24.07
N ARG A 513 -8.19 -9.26 23.48
CA ARG A 513 -7.13 -8.92 22.52
C ARG A 513 -7.68 -9.05 21.10
N LEU A 514 -7.81 -7.93 20.41
CA LEU A 514 -8.46 -7.91 19.10
C LEU A 514 -7.54 -8.45 18.00
N SER A 515 -8.14 -9.10 17.01
CA SER A 515 -7.38 -9.73 15.90
C SER A 515 -6.66 -8.70 15.03
N LYS A 516 -5.46 -9.06 14.57
CA LYS A 516 -4.65 -8.26 13.63
C LYS A 516 -5.11 -8.35 12.18
N SER A 517 -5.93 -9.35 11.84
CA SER A 517 -6.18 -9.77 10.45
C SER A 517 -7.39 -9.12 9.76
N SER A 518 -8.13 -8.21 10.42
CA SER A 518 -9.31 -7.57 9.82
C SER A 518 -9.25 -6.03 9.94
N GLY A 519 -9.52 -5.33 8.84
CA GLY A 519 -9.73 -3.87 8.87
C GLY A 519 -10.96 -3.45 9.69
N GLN A 520 -11.84 -4.42 9.96
CA GLN A 520 -13.03 -4.30 10.80
C GLN A 520 -12.68 -4.12 12.29
N GLY A 521 -11.68 -4.84 12.81
CA GLY A 521 -11.34 -4.83 14.24
C GLY A 521 -10.86 -3.47 14.78
N LEU A 522 -10.28 -2.60 13.94
CA LEU A 522 -9.91 -1.24 14.36
C LEU A 522 -11.13 -0.32 14.52
N VAL A 523 -12.17 -0.51 13.71
CA VAL A 523 -13.42 0.26 13.80
C VAL A 523 -14.18 -0.16 15.05
N GLU A 524 -14.26 -1.47 15.31
CA GLU A 524 -14.91 -2.04 16.49
C GLU A 524 -14.18 -1.66 17.78
N PHE A 525 -12.85 -1.67 17.79
CA PHE A 525 -12.05 -1.15 18.90
C PHE A 525 -12.40 0.31 19.22
N LYS A 526 -12.47 1.17 18.20
CA LYS A 526 -12.82 2.59 18.39
C LYS A 526 -14.25 2.74 18.91
N ASN A 527 -15.22 2.06 18.30
CA ASN A 527 -16.62 2.09 18.72
C ASN A 527 -16.75 1.67 20.19
N GLU A 528 -16.25 0.49 20.53
CA GLU A 528 -16.37 -0.09 21.87
C GLU A 528 -15.69 0.80 22.91
N ALA A 529 -14.44 1.22 22.68
CA ALA A 529 -13.73 2.12 23.58
C ALA A 529 -14.41 3.50 23.73
N GLN A 530 -14.93 4.11 22.65
CA GLN A 530 -15.59 5.42 22.69
C GLN A 530 -16.98 5.40 23.32
N LEU A 531 -17.67 4.26 23.23
CA LEU A 531 -19.00 4.04 23.81
C LEU A 531 -18.90 3.72 25.28
N ILE A 532 -18.25 2.60 25.62
CA ILE A 532 -18.31 2.03 26.96
C ILE A 532 -17.59 2.91 28.01
N ALA A 533 -16.65 3.77 27.58
CA ALA A 533 -16.08 4.84 28.40
C ALA A 533 -17.11 5.81 28.98
N LYS A 534 -18.29 5.94 28.34
CA LYS A 534 -19.34 6.91 28.66
C LYS A 534 -20.60 6.24 29.21
N LEU A 535 -20.61 4.91 29.33
CA LEU A 535 -21.73 4.11 29.77
C LEU A 535 -21.41 3.52 31.13
N GLN A 536 -22.23 3.85 32.13
CA GLN A 536 -22.07 3.43 33.52
C GLN A 536 -23.44 3.03 34.05
N HIS A 537 -23.62 1.73 34.25
CA HIS A 537 -24.87 1.12 34.72
C HIS A 537 -24.57 -0.30 35.22
N ASN A 538 -25.26 -0.77 36.26
CA ASN A 538 -24.94 -2.05 36.91
C ASN A 538 -25.01 -3.23 35.93
N ASN A 539 -26.01 -3.22 35.04
CA ASN A 539 -26.26 -4.26 34.05
C ASN A 539 -25.50 -4.10 32.72
N LEU A 540 -24.43 -3.32 32.67
CA LEU A 540 -23.48 -3.30 31.55
C LEU A 540 -22.10 -3.72 32.07
N VAL A 541 -21.31 -4.41 31.25
CA VAL A 541 -19.93 -4.76 31.63
C VAL A 541 -19.08 -3.49 31.69
N ARG A 542 -18.40 -3.26 32.81
CA ARG A 542 -17.53 -2.10 32.97
C ARG A 542 -16.17 -2.31 32.29
N LEU A 543 -15.82 -1.41 31.37
CA LEU A 543 -14.44 -1.28 30.88
C LEU A 543 -13.61 -0.52 31.91
N LEU A 544 -12.50 -1.13 32.34
CA LEU A 544 -11.51 -0.54 33.25
C LEU A 544 -10.50 0.33 32.49
N GLY A 545 -10.22 -0.05 31.23
CA GLY A 545 -9.24 0.64 30.42
C GLY A 545 -8.95 -0.02 29.09
N PHE A 546 -7.92 0.48 28.42
CA PHE A 546 -7.45 -0.08 27.15
C PHE A 546 -5.91 -0.04 27.08
N CYS A 547 -5.35 -0.92 26.25
CA CYS A 547 -3.95 -0.86 25.83
C CYS A 547 -3.89 -0.73 24.31
N ILE A 548 -3.10 0.25 23.87
CA ILE A 548 -2.78 0.50 22.45
C ILE A 548 -1.25 0.53 22.39
N ASP A 549 -0.61 -0.55 21.96
CA ASP A 549 0.81 -0.53 21.61
C ASP A 549 1.06 -1.09 20.22
N ARG A 550 1.77 -0.34 19.37
CA ARG A 550 2.03 -0.70 17.96
C ARG A 550 0.73 -1.10 17.22
N GLU A 551 0.56 -2.38 16.92
CA GLU A 551 -0.61 -3.01 16.30
C GLU A 551 -1.57 -3.64 17.31
N GLU A 552 -1.15 -3.85 18.55
CA GLU A 552 -1.97 -4.44 19.59
C GLU A 552 -3.10 -3.48 19.98
N ARG A 553 -4.34 -3.98 19.99
CA ARG A 553 -5.55 -3.29 20.42
C ARG A 553 -6.23 -4.18 21.44
N ILE A 554 -6.23 -3.73 22.69
CA ILE A 554 -6.64 -4.55 23.82
C ILE A 554 -7.60 -3.74 24.69
N LEU A 555 -8.72 -4.36 25.05
CA LEU A 555 -9.73 -3.80 25.95
C LEU A 555 -9.70 -4.59 27.26
N ILE A 556 -9.70 -3.88 28.39
CA ILE A 556 -9.60 -4.44 29.74
C ILE A 556 -10.90 -4.15 30.48
N TYR A 557 -11.62 -5.20 30.86
CA TYR A 557 -12.90 -5.15 31.57
C TYR A 557 -12.74 -5.76 32.96
N GLU A 558 -13.75 -5.54 33.81
CA GLU A 558 -13.93 -6.33 35.02
C GLU A 558 -14.05 -7.83 34.68
N TYR A 559 -13.40 -8.67 35.48
CA TYR A 559 -13.55 -10.13 35.34
C TYR A 559 -14.88 -10.56 35.94
N LEU A 560 -15.62 -11.37 35.20
CA LEU A 560 -16.94 -11.88 35.60
C LEU A 560 -16.84 -13.41 35.74
N PRO A 561 -16.87 -13.95 36.97
CA PRO A 561 -16.50 -15.34 37.23
C PRO A 561 -17.50 -16.34 36.65
N ASN A 562 -18.79 -15.97 36.61
CA ASN A 562 -19.87 -16.81 36.08
C ASN A 562 -20.03 -16.69 34.56
N LYS A 563 -19.02 -16.19 33.82
CA LYS A 563 -18.93 -16.25 32.34
C LYS A 563 -20.20 -15.73 31.65
N SER A 564 -20.67 -16.39 30.59
CA SER A 564 -21.80 -15.98 29.75
C SER A 564 -23.05 -16.84 29.97
N LEU A 565 -24.21 -16.21 29.82
CA LEU A 565 -25.54 -16.80 30.07
C LEU A 565 -25.85 -18.01 29.17
N ASP A 566 -25.36 -18.02 27.93
CA ASP A 566 -25.57 -19.13 26.98
C ASP A 566 -25.02 -20.47 27.48
N ILE A 567 -23.95 -20.46 28.28
CA ILE A 567 -23.41 -21.67 28.91
C ILE A 567 -24.46 -22.26 29.86
N PHE A 568 -25.08 -21.44 30.70
CA PHE A 568 -26.08 -21.89 31.67
C PHE A 568 -27.44 -22.22 31.04
N LEU A 569 -27.83 -21.55 29.95
CA LEU A 569 -29.09 -21.90 29.27
C LEU A 569 -28.97 -23.19 28.47
N PHE A 570 -27.85 -23.45 27.81
CA PHE A 570 -27.76 -24.51 26.81
C PHE A 570 -26.98 -25.74 27.26
N ASP A 571 -25.99 -25.64 28.16
CA ASP A 571 -25.27 -26.80 28.70
C ASP A 571 -26.14 -27.55 29.73
N SER A 572 -26.57 -28.77 29.37
CA SER A 572 -27.43 -29.62 30.21
C SER A 572 -26.79 -30.02 31.54
N SER A 573 -25.47 -29.94 31.70
CA SER A 573 -24.78 -30.32 32.94
C SER A 573 -24.91 -29.26 34.05
N ILE A 574 -25.10 -27.98 33.70
CA ILE A 574 -25.17 -26.86 34.64
C ILE A 574 -26.49 -26.07 34.58
N ARG A 575 -27.38 -26.39 33.65
CA ARG A 575 -28.68 -25.71 33.44
C ARG A 575 -29.52 -25.55 34.71
N ASN A 576 -29.48 -26.54 35.58
CA ASN A 576 -30.22 -26.56 36.85
C ASN A 576 -29.73 -25.52 37.87
N LEU A 577 -28.59 -24.85 37.63
CA LEU A 577 -28.11 -23.74 38.48
C LEU A 577 -28.93 -22.44 38.28
N LEU A 578 -29.61 -22.30 37.14
CA LEU A 578 -30.53 -21.21 36.83
C LEU A 578 -31.98 -21.62 37.08
N ASP A 579 -32.38 -21.54 38.36
CA ASP A 579 -33.79 -21.54 38.77
C ASP A 579 -34.58 -20.36 38.18
N TRP A 580 -35.91 -20.42 38.29
CA TRP A 580 -36.79 -19.42 37.69
C TRP A 580 -36.53 -18.00 38.21
N ASN A 581 -36.29 -17.82 39.51
CA ASN A 581 -36.09 -16.50 40.09
C ASN A 581 -34.82 -15.82 39.55
N LYS A 582 -33.72 -16.59 39.40
CA LYS A 582 -32.51 -16.10 38.73
C LYS A 582 -32.77 -15.74 37.27
N ARG A 583 -33.46 -16.61 36.51
CA ARG A 583 -33.81 -16.32 35.10
C ARG A 583 -34.65 -15.04 34.98
N TYR A 584 -35.61 -14.83 35.88
CA TYR A 584 -36.46 -13.65 35.91
C TYR A 584 -35.67 -12.36 36.25
N SER A 585 -34.80 -12.42 37.26
CA SER A 585 -33.89 -11.32 37.60
C SER A 585 -32.91 -10.99 36.46
N ILE A 586 -32.43 -12.01 35.73
CA ILE A 586 -31.62 -11.85 34.53
C ILE A 586 -32.41 -11.13 33.42
N ILE A 587 -33.67 -11.49 33.18
CA ILE A 587 -34.54 -10.81 32.21
C ILE A 587 -34.72 -9.33 32.56
N GLU A 588 -35.03 -9.03 33.83
CA GLU A 588 -35.21 -7.66 34.33
C GLU A 588 -33.93 -6.82 34.18
N GLY A 589 -32.77 -7.35 34.60
CA GLY A 589 -31.49 -6.65 34.50
C GLY A 589 -31.05 -6.38 33.06
N ILE A 590 -31.26 -7.33 32.13
CA ILE A 590 -31.02 -7.09 30.70
C ILE A 590 -31.93 -5.96 30.20
N ALA A 591 -33.22 -5.99 30.56
CA ALA A 591 -34.17 -4.98 30.12
C ALA A 591 -33.81 -3.58 30.63
N GLN A 592 -33.35 -3.45 31.89
CA GLN A 592 -32.85 -2.18 32.43
C GLN A 592 -31.55 -1.71 31.77
N GLY A 593 -30.63 -2.62 31.44
CA GLY A 593 -29.46 -2.31 30.62
C GLY A 593 -29.82 -1.68 29.28
N LEU A 594 -30.83 -2.22 28.58
CA LEU A 594 -31.32 -1.67 27.31
C LEU A 594 -32.07 -0.34 27.49
N ILE A 595 -32.92 -0.20 28.51
CA ILE A 595 -33.59 1.06 28.86
C ILE A 595 -32.57 2.18 29.06
N TYR A 596 -31.48 1.89 29.77
CA TYR A 596 -30.37 2.83 29.96
C TYR A 596 -29.79 3.26 28.60
N LEU A 597 -29.37 2.30 27.75
CA LEU A 597 -28.78 2.57 26.43
C LEU A 597 -29.69 3.35 25.48
N HIS A 598 -31.01 3.09 25.50
CA HIS A 598 -31.96 3.70 24.57
C HIS A 598 -32.42 5.09 24.98
N LYS A 599 -32.47 5.38 26.29
CA LYS A 599 -33.15 6.56 26.84
C LYS A 599 -32.37 7.36 27.88
N TYR A 600 -31.69 6.73 28.84
CA TYR A 600 -31.12 7.43 30.00
C TYR A 600 -29.61 7.71 29.89
N SER A 601 -28.90 7.05 28.97
CA SER A 601 -27.54 7.43 28.59
C SER A 601 -27.53 8.79 27.87
N ARG A 602 -26.42 9.53 28.01
CA ARG A 602 -26.25 10.88 27.40
C ARG A 602 -26.28 10.90 25.87
N LEU A 603 -26.17 9.73 25.26
CA LEU A 603 -26.26 9.44 23.83
C LEU A 603 -27.20 8.24 23.71
N ARG A 604 -28.06 8.20 22.68
CA ARG A 604 -28.83 6.99 22.37
C ARG A 604 -27.88 5.97 21.74
N VAL A 605 -27.77 4.79 22.35
CA VAL A 605 -26.90 3.70 21.89
C VAL A 605 -27.76 2.51 21.52
N ILE A 606 -27.48 1.91 20.37
CA ILE A 606 -28.18 0.73 19.87
C ILE A 606 -27.16 -0.39 19.71
N HIS A 607 -27.38 -1.53 20.36
CA HIS A 607 -26.41 -2.60 20.55
C HIS A 607 -26.16 -3.41 19.28
N ARG A 608 -27.23 -3.77 18.57
CA ARG A 608 -27.27 -4.55 17.31
C ARG A 608 -26.77 -5.99 17.35
N ASP A 609 -26.03 -6.41 18.39
CA ASP A 609 -25.59 -7.80 18.58
C ASP A 609 -25.95 -8.31 19.99
N LEU A 610 -27.19 -8.13 20.42
CA LEU A 610 -27.67 -8.65 21.71
C LEU A 610 -28.07 -10.13 21.57
N LYS A 611 -27.48 -11.00 22.41
CA LYS A 611 -27.68 -12.46 22.40
C LYS A 611 -27.18 -13.06 23.72
N ALA A 612 -27.54 -14.31 24.01
CA ALA A 612 -27.19 -14.97 25.28
C ALA A 612 -25.68 -15.01 25.57
N SER A 613 -24.84 -15.22 24.55
CA SER A 613 -23.37 -15.25 24.73
C SER A 613 -22.74 -13.87 25.01
N ASN A 614 -23.50 -12.78 24.78
CA ASN A 614 -23.07 -11.41 25.07
C ASN A 614 -23.66 -10.89 26.39
N ILE A 615 -24.44 -11.70 27.12
CA ILE A 615 -24.80 -11.42 28.52
C ILE A 615 -23.83 -12.17 29.41
N LEU A 616 -23.01 -11.43 30.16
CA LEU A 616 -22.12 -11.99 31.18
C LEU A 616 -22.77 -11.94 32.56
N LEU A 617 -22.33 -12.80 33.47
CA LEU A 617 -22.88 -12.94 34.83
C LEU A 617 -21.79 -12.62 35.87
N ASP A 618 -22.08 -11.71 36.80
CA ASP A 618 -21.22 -11.45 37.96
C ASP A 618 -21.34 -12.55 39.04
N ASP A 619 -20.63 -12.39 40.15
CA ASP A 619 -20.55 -13.37 41.24
C ASP A 619 -21.90 -13.67 41.90
N GLU A 620 -22.82 -12.69 41.98
CA GLU A 620 -24.20 -12.91 42.44
C GLU A 620 -25.19 -13.30 41.31
N MET A 621 -24.69 -13.63 40.11
CA MET A 621 -25.47 -14.03 38.92
C MET A 621 -26.33 -12.91 38.30
N ASN A 622 -26.02 -11.63 38.54
CA ASN A 622 -26.70 -10.53 37.86
C ASN A 622 -26.20 -10.39 36.41
N PRO A 623 -27.06 -9.97 35.46
CA PRO A 623 -26.70 -9.84 34.06
C PRO A 623 -25.95 -8.54 33.78
N LYS A 624 -24.91 -8.65 32.94
CA LYS A 624 -24.14 -7.53 32.38
C LYS A 624 -24.02 -7.65 30.86
N ILE A 625 -24.59 -6.70 30.12
CA ILE A 625 -24.52 -6.64 28.65
C ILE A 625 -23.08 -6.30 28.22
N SER A 626 -22.55 -7.03 27.23
CA SER A 626 -21.18 -6.95 26.73
C SER A 626 -21.09 -6.93 25.20
N ASP A 627 -19.88 -6.66 24.68
CA ASP A 627 -19.53 -6.65 23.24
C ASP A 627 -20.16 -5.52 22.41
N PHE A 628 -19.81 -4.28 22.75
CA PHE A 628 -20.30 -3.06 22.09
C PHE A 628 -19.57 -2.75 20.76
N GLY A 629 -18.77 -3.66 20.20
CA GLY A 629 -18.03 -3.43 18.96
C GLY A 629 -18.93 -3.07 17.77
N MET A 630 -20.12 -3.69 17.70
CA MET A 630 -21.15 -3.43 16.70
C MET A 630 -22.11 -2.30 17.04
N ALA A 631 -22.06 -1.72 18.24
CA ALA A 631 -23.04 -0.74 18.68
C ALA A 631 -22.92 0.59 17.91
N LYS A 632 -24.05 1.32 17.80
CA LYS A 632 -24.16 2.59 17.04
C LYS A 632 -24.71 3.72 17.90
N ILE A 633 -24.10 4.91 17.77
CA ILE A 633 -24.50 6.14 18.45
C ILE A 633 -25.51 6.91 17.58
N PHE A 634 -26.61 7.35 18.19
CA PHE A 634 -27.61 8.22 17.61
C PHE A 634 -27.69 9.54 18.38
N GLY A 635 -27.87 10.64 17.65
CA GLY A 635 -28.28 11.90 18.25
C GLY A 635 -29.70 11.78 18.81
N LEU A 636 -29.98 12.38 19.98
CA LEU A 636 -31.27 12.22 20.69
C LEU A 636 -32.52 12.56 19.85
N LYS A 637 -32.37 13.38 18.81
CA LYS A 637 -33.43 13.79 17.87
C LYS A 637 -33.68 12.82 16.71
N VAL A 638 -32.80 11.84 16.48
CA VAL A 638 -32.90 10.88 15.37
C VAL A 638 -33.51 9.58 15.89
N SER A 639 -34.65 9.18 15.32
CA SER A 639 -35.36 7.95 15.69
C SER A 639 -34.79 6.72 14.98
N GLU A 640 -34.43 6.85 13.70
CA GLU A 640 -34.01 5.77 12.82
C GLU A 640 -32.93 6.25 11.84
N GLU A 641 -32.03 5.37 11.42
CA GLU A 641 -31.03 5.63 10.37
C GLU A 641 -30.85 4.39 9.49
N ASN A 642 -30.71 4.60 8.17
CA ASN A 642 -30.29 3.54 7.25
C ASN A 642 -28.76 3.35 7.30
N THR A 643 -28.27 2.12 7.12
CA THR A 643 -26.85 1.84 6.93
C THR A 643 -26.61 0.73 5.89
N ASN A 644 -25.70 1.02 4.95
CA ASN A 644 -25.23 0.05 3.94
C ASN A 644 -24.36 -1.09 4.54
N ARG A 645 -24.21 -1.16 5.87
CA ARG A 645 -23.41 -2.17 6.57
C ARG A 645 -24.25 -2.87 7.66
N VAL A 646 -24.91 -3.95 7.24
CA VAL A 646 -25.58 -4.90 8.12
C VAL A 646 -24.51 -5.77 8.82
N VAL A 647 -24.54 -5.82 10.15
CA VAL A 647 -23.63 -6.59 11.01
C VAL A 647 -24.40 -7.04 12.26
N GLY A 648 -24.25 -8.30 12.67
CA GLY A 648 -24.93 -8.88 13.82
C GLY A 648 -24.99 -10.40 13.73
N THR A 649 -25.58 -11.04 14.73
CA THR A 649 -25.75 -12.50 14.75
C THR A 649 -27.07 -12.92 14.09
N TYR A 650 -26.98 -13.77 13.06
CA TYR A 650 -28.15 -14.37 12.40
C TYR A 650 -29.05 -15.10 13.41
N GLY A 651 -30.35 -14.82 13.34
CA GLY A 651 -31.36 -15.28 14.30
C GLY A 651 -31.76 -14.21 15.33
N TYR A 652 -30.90 -13.23 15.62
CA TYR A 652 -31.21 -12.13 16.57
C TYR A 652 -31.46 -10.80 15.86
N MET A 653 -31.00 -10.64 14.61
CA MET A 653 -31.27 -9.44 13.80
C MET A 653 -32.75 -9.33 13.41
N SER A 654 -33.33 -8.14 13.54
CA SER A 654 -34.68 -7.85 13.08
C SER A 654 -34.78 -7.79 11.54
N PRO A 655 -35.96 -8.07 10.94
CA PRO A 655 -36.14 -8.08 9.48
C PRO A 655 -35.76 -6.78 8.80
N GLU A 656 -36.23 -5.64 9.30
CA GLU A 656 -35.96 -4.33 8.72
C GLU A 656 -34.46 -3.98 8.78
N TYR A 657 -33.75 -4.46 9.79
CA TYR A 657 -32.30 -4.28 9.84
C TYR A 657 -31.58 -5.21 8.86
N ALA A 658 -31.97 -6.48 8.82
CA ALA A 658 -31.34 -7.49 7.96
C ALA A 658 -31.60 -7.27 6.46
N MET A 659 -32.79 -6.79 6.08
CA MET A 659 -33.24 -6.64 4.70
C MET A 659 -32.94 -5.27 4.09
N THR A 660 -33.15 -4.18 4.86
CA THR A 660 -33.08 -2.80 4.33
C THR A 660 -32.08 -1.90 5.06
N GLY A 661 -31.35 -2.43 6.04
CA GLY A 661 -30.31 -1.70 6.77
C GLY A 661 -30.86 -0.67 7.77
N ILE A 662 -32.15 -0.71 8.10
CA ILE A 662 -32.78 0.24 9.03
C ILE A 662 -32.36 -0.11 10.46
N VAL A 663 -31.77 0.85 11.17
CA VAL A 663 -31.38 0.73 12.58
C VAL A 663 -32.23 1.68 13.42
N SER A 664 -32.97 1.13 14.38
CA SER A 664 -33.73 1.87 15.39
C SER A 664 -33.73 1.12 16.73
N ILE A 665 -34.27 1.72 17.79
CA ILE A 665 -34.33 1.04 19.11
C ILE A 665 -35.10 -0.29 19.04
N LYS A 666 -35.99 -0.44 18.05
CA LYS A 666 -36.78 -1.66 17.81
C LYS A 666 -35.95 -2.83 17.26
N THR A 667 -34.73 -2.58 16.79
CA THR A 667 -33.74 -3.62 16.42
C THR A 667 -33.28 -4.38 17.67
N ASP A 668 -32.93 -3.67 18.74
CA ASP A 668 -32.53 -4.27 20.02
C ASP A 668 -33.73 -4.90 20.75
N VAL A 669 -34.93 -4.30 20.66
CA VAL A 669 -36.17 -4.89 21.22
C VAL A 669 -36.44 -6.27 20.62
N PHE A 670 -36.28 -6.42 19.30
CA PHE A 670 -36.42 -7.71 18.63
C PHE A 670 -35.40 -8.74 19.17
N SER A 671 -34.12 -8.34 19.25
CA SER A 671 -33.05 -9.18 19.80
C SER A 671 -33.34 -9.61 21.25
N PHE A 672 -33.90 -8.71 22.06
CA PHE A 672 -34.33 -9.00 23.42
C PHE A 672 -35.49 -9.99 23.46
N GLY A 673 -36.48 -9.87 22.56
CA GLY A 673 -37.58 -10.82 22.47
C GLY A 673 -37.12 -12.24 22.17
N VAL A 674 -36.16 -12.40 21.25
CA VAL A 674 -35.51 -13.71 20.98
C VAL A 674 -34.83 -14.24 22.24
N LEU A 675 -34.00 -13.41 22.89
CA LEU A 675 -33.27 -13.77 24.10
C LEU A 675 -34.21 -14.15 25.27
N LEU A 676 -35.34 -13.46 25.42
CA LEU A 676 -36.36 -13.76 26.42
C LEU A 676 -36.97 -15.15 26.21
N LEU A 677 -37.28 -15.52 24.95
CA LEU A 677 -37.74 -16.86 24.61
C LEU A 677 -36.65 -17.93 24.85
N GLU A 678 -35.38 -17.64 24.57
CA GLU A 678 -34.26 -18.55 24.90
C GLU A 678 -34.12 -18.78 26.41
N ILE A 679 -34.26 -17.73 27.23
CA ILE A 679 -34.17 -17.82 28.70
C ILE A 679 -35.31 -18.68 29.27
N VAL A 680 -36.55 -18.45 28.84
CA VAL A 680 -37.72 -19.21 29.32
C VAL A 680 -37.64 -20.69 28.93
N SER A 681 -37.12 -20.99 27.74
CA SER A 681 -37.15 -22.35 27.18
C SER A 681 -35.89 -23.19 27.42
N GLY A 682 -34.75 -22.57 27.74
CA GLY A 682 -33.45 -23.26 27.74
C GLY A 682 -33.08 -23.83 26.36
N LYS A 683 -33.65 -23.27 25.30
CA LYS A 683 -33.52 -23.71 23.90
C LYS A 683 -32.90 -22.58 23.08
N LYS A 684 -31.92 -22.91 22.23
CA LYS A 684 -31.18 -21.96 21.37
C LYS A 684 -31.91 -21.68 20.06
N ASN A 685 -32.05 -20.43 19.63
CA ASN A 685 -32.94 -20.04 18.53
C ASN A 685 -32.71 -20.80 17.21
N ASN A 686 -31.43 -21.09 16.87
CA ASN A 686 -31.05 -21.72 15.60
C ASN A 686 -31.09 -23.27 15.59
N SER A 687 -31.64 -23.93 16.62
CA SER A 687 -31.84 -25.39 16.58
C SER A 687 -33.18 -25.72 15.91
N ARG A 688 -33.29 -26.88 15.26
CA ARG A 688 -34.58 -27.39 14.73
C ARG A 688 -35.32 -28.08 15.86
N TYR A 689 -36.57 -27.67 16.12
CA TYR A 689 -37.36 -28.16 17.26
C TYR A 689 -38.51 -29.11 16.88
N ASP A 690 -38.79 -29.24 15.60
CA ASP A 690 -39.78 -30.14 15.02
C ASP A 690 -39.11 -30.94 13.89
N SER A 691 -39.47 -32.21 13.75
CA SER A 691 -38.99 -33.09 12.68
C SER A 691 -39.66 -32.83 11.34
N ASP A 692 -40.89 -32.30 11.37
CA ASP A 692 -41.77 -32.22 10.19
C ASP A 692 -41.87 -30.79 9.65
N ILE A 693 -41.60 -29.77 10.48
CA ILE A 693 -41.58 -28.36 10.08
C ILE A 693 -40.29 -27.68 10.56
N ALA A 694 -39.57 -27.01 9.65
CA ALA A 694 -38.29 -26.36 9.95
C ALA A 694 -38.45 -25.00 10.68
N LEU A 695 -39.22 -24.96 11.77
CA LEU A 695 -39.41 -23.76 12.59
C LEU A 695 -38.18 -23.48 13.46
N ASN A 696 -37.81 -22.19 13.55
CA ASN A 696 -36.92 -21.67 14.58
C ASN A 696 -37.68 -21.50 15.92
N LEU A 697 -36.99 -21.13 17.00
CA LEU A 697 -37.62 -20.99 18.32
C LEU A 697 -38.77 -19.99 18.33
N ILE A 698 -38.65 -18.90 17.55
CA ILE A 698 -39.69 -17.87 17.42
C ILE A 698 -40.98 -18.46 16.83
N GLY A 699 -40.86 -19.21 15.73
CA GLY A 699 -42.00 -19.85 15.07
C GLY A 699 -42.65 -20.93 15.93
N HIS A 700 -41.85 -21.74 16.63
CA HIS A 700 -42.34 -22.75 17.58
C HIS A 700 -43.07 -22.11 18.78
N ALA A 701 -42.53 -21.02 19.34
CA ALA A 701 -43.19 -20.26 20.41
C ALA A 701 -44.52 -19.65 19.95
N TRP A 702 -44.58 -19.12 18.73
CA TRP A 702 -45.80 -18.57 18.13
C TRP A 702 -46.88 -19.62 17.87
N GLN A 703 -46.48 -20.81 17.37
CA GLN A 703 -47.39 -21.93 17.20
C GLN A 703 -47.99 -22.36 18.54
N LEU A 704 -47.16 -22.65 19.55
CA LEU A 704 -47.64 -23.03 20.88
C LEU A 704 -48.53 -21.96 21.52
N TRP A 705 -48.26 -20.68 21.27
CA TRP A 705 -49.10 -19.58 21.76
C TRP A 705 -50.49 -19.58 21.12
N ASN A 706 -50.59 -19.78 19.81
CA ASN A 706 -51.87 -19.81 19.10
C ASN A 706 -52.68 -21.10 19.36
N GLU A 707 -52.02 -22.18 19.78
CA GLU A 707 -52.66 -23.43 20.20
C GLU A 707 -53.06 -23.44 21.69
N ASP A 708 -52.93 -22.32 22.41
CA ASP A 708 -53.10 -22.20 23.88
C ASP A 708 -52.18 -23.14 24.71
N ARG A 709 -51.08 -23.60 24.10
CA ARG A 709 -50.07 -24.55 24.65
C ARG A 709 -48.77 -23.87 25.08
N ALA A 710 -48.77 -22.55 25.25
CA ALA A 710 -47.57 -21.73 25.51
C ALA A 710 -46.67 -22.26 26.65
N MET A 711 -47.24 -22.87 27.71
CA MET A 711 -46.46 -23.45 28.81
C MET A 711 -45.52 -24.58 28.38
N GLU A 712 -45.77 -25.28 27.28
CA GLU A 712 -44.88 -26.33 26.74
C GLU A 712 -43.55 -25.78 26.19
N LEU A 713 -43.45 -24.45 26.02
CA LEU A 713 -42.21 -23.79 25.66
C LEU A 713 -41.21 -23.76 26.83
N MET A 714 -41.71 -23.79 28.08
CA MET A 714 -40.91 -23.67 29.30
C MET A 714 -39.87 -24.79 29.41
N ASP A 715 -38.68 -24.44 29.90
CA ASP A 715 -37.64 -25.41 30.23
C ASP A 715 -38.14 -26.40 31.32
N PRO A 716 -38.21 -27.72 31.04
CA PRO A 716 -38.72 -28.72 31.99
C PRO A 716 -37.96 -28.76 33.32
N THR A 717 -36.72 -28.27 33.35
CA THR A 717 -35.89 -28.20 34.57
C THR A 717 -36.39 -27.18 35.60
N LEU A 718 -37.33 -26.29 35.23
CA LEU A 718 -37.83 -25.21 36.09
C LEU A 718 -39.05 -25.60 36.95
N ASN A 719 -39.67 -26.76 36.68
CA ASN A 719 -41.05 -27.09 37.03
C ASN A 719 -41.42 -26.96 38.54
N GLU A 720 -40.46 -27.10 39.45
CA GLU A 720 -40.68 -27.01 40.91
C GLU A 720 -40.53 -25.60 41.49
N SER A 721 -39.94 -24.65 40.75
CA SER A 721 -39.52 -23.32 41.26
C SER A 721 -40.32 -22.13 40.72
N CYS A 722 -41.30 -22.39 39.86
CA CYS A 722 -41.72 -21.46 38.83
C CYS A 722 -43.18 -20.99 38.97
N LYS A 723 -43.45 -19.70 38.75
CA LYS A 723 -44.82 -19.16 38.74
C LYS A 723 -45.33 -19.09 37.30
N ALA A 724 -46.31 -19.94 36.97
CA ALA A 724 -46.82 -20.05 35.59
C ALA A 724 -47.32 -18.72 34.99
N ASN A 725 -47.84 -17.80 35.80
CA ASN A 725 -48.28 -16.47 35.36
C ASN A 725 -47.11 -15.53 35.00
N GLU A 726 -45.92 -15.70 35.59
CA GLU A 726 -44.70 -15.01 35.17
C GLU A 726 -44.17 -15.60 33.86
N VAL A 727 -44.18 -16.93 33.72
CA VAL A 727 -43.77 -17.62 32.48
C VAL A 727 -44.61 -17.20 31.28
N LEU A 728 -45.94 -17.33 31.38
CA LEU A 728 -46.85 -16.98 30.30
C LEU A 728 -46.68 -15.51 29.86
N ARG A 729 -46.46 -14.62 30.83
CA ARG A 729 -46.18 -13.19 30.61
C ARG A 729 -44.81 -12.96 29.95
N CYS A 730 -43.76 -13.68 30.34
CA CYS A 730 -42.48 -13.63 29.63
C CYS A 730 -42.60 -14.12 28.18
N ILE A 731 -43.36 -15.18 27.91
CA ILE A 731 -43.62 -15.67 26.55
C ILE A 731 -44.42 -14.64 25.74
N HIS A 732 -45.49 -14.09 26.34
CA HIS A 732 -46.34 -13.06 25.74
C HIS A 732 -45.51 -11.82 25.34
N VAL A 733 -44.72 -11.29 26.27
CA VAL A 733 -43.83 -10.13 26.03
C VAL A 733 -42.75 -10.46 25.01
N GLY A 734 -42.18 -11.67 25.06
CA GLY A 734 -41.22 -12.16 24.06
C GLY A 734 -41.81 -12.13 22.65
N LEU A 735 -43.03 -12.64 22.48
CA LEU A 735 -43.76 -12.61 21.20
C LEU A 735 -44.10 -11.18 20.74
N LEU A 736 -44.51 -10.29 21.65
CA LEU A 736 -44.71 -8.86 21.33
C LEU A 736 -43.41 -8.19 20.82
N CYS A 737 -42.26 -8.57 21.38
CA CYS A 737 -40.96 -8.05 20.97
C CYS A 737 -40.49 -8.56 19.59
N VAL A 738 -40.88 -9.77 19.16
CA VAL A 738 -40.43 -10.38 17.89
C VAL A 738 -41.44 -10.26 16.73
N GLN A 739 -42.47 -9.43 16.87
CA GLN A 739 -43.42 -9.10 15.80
C GLN A 739 -42.69 -8.59 14.54
N ASP A 740 -43.20 -8.98 13.36
CA ASP A 740 -42.58 -8.65 12.07
C ASP A 740 -42.38 -7.14 11.89
N GLN A 741 -43.45 -6.35 12.06
CA GLN A 741 -43.43 -4.91 11.89
C GLN A 741 -42.83 -4.20 13.11
N ALA A 742 -41.75 -3.44 12.89
CA ALA A 742 -41.02 -2.74 13.96
C ALA A 742 -41.88 -1.75 14.76
N ILE A 743 -42.94 -1.18 14.16
CA ILE A 743 -43.86 -0.26 14.84
C ILE A 743 -44.67 -0.96 15.94
N ASP A 744 -45.08 -2.21 15.73
CA ASP A 744 -45.93 -2.99 16.65
C ASP A 744 -45.21 -3.49 17.89
N ARG A 745 -43.86 -3.57 17.84
CA ARG A 745 -43.03 -3.98 18.98
C ARG A 745 -43.10 -2.91 20.11
N PRO A 746 -43.17 -3.30 21.40
CA PRO A 746 -43.14 -2.34 22.51
C PRO A 746 -41.82 -1.55 22.58
N SER A 747 -41.76 -0.48 23.37
CA SER A 747 -40.47 0.05 23.84
C SER A 747 -39.96 -0.74 25.04
N MET A 748 -38.66 -0.68 25.33
CA MET A 748 -38.11 -1.42 26.48
C MET A 748 -38.69 -0.97 27.84
N LEU A 749 -39.24 0.25 27.95
CA LEU A 749 -39.98 0.69 29.13
C LEU A 749 -41.31 -0.04 29.27
N ASP A 750 -42.04 -0.19 28.16
CA ASP A 750 -43.32 -0.88 28.14
C ASP A 750 -43.10 -2.37 28.44
N VAL A 751 -42.00 -2.95 27.93
CA VAL A 751 -41.53 -4.30 28.27
C VAL A 751 -41.37 -4.47 29.79
N VAL A 752 -40.61 -3.59 30.45
CA VAL A 752 -40.45 -3.68 31.92
C VAL A 752 -41.77 -3.46 32.65
N ALA A 753 -42.59 -2.50 32.22
CA ALA A 753 -43.91 -2.28 32.82
C ALA A 753 -44.80 -3.55 32.72
N MET A 754 -44.87 -4.18 31.54
CA MET A 754 -45.64 -5.41 31.30
C MET A 754 -45.10 -6.61 32.09
N LEU A 755 -43.79 -6.74 32.25
CA LEU A 755 -43.19 -7.78 33.10
C LEU A 755 -43.53 -7.52 34.57
N SER A 756 -43.33 -6.30 35.08
CA SER A 756 -43.50 -5.97 36.51
C SER A 756 -44.95 -5.96 37.01
N ASN A 757 -45.95 -5.72 36.16
CA ASN A 757 -47.33 -5.50 36.60
C ASN A 757 -48.33 -6.51 36.00
N GLU A 758 -48.98 -7.28 36.88
CA GLU A 758 -49.96 -8.32 36.54
C GLU A 758 -51.26 -7.79 35.92
N ASN A 759 -51.56 -6.50 36.10
CA ASN A 759 -52.83 -5.89 35.71
C ASN A 759 -52.77 -5.09 34.40
N ILE A 760 -51.65 -5.12 33.67
CA ILE A 760 -51.55 -4.44 32.37
C ILE A 760 -52.18 -5.29 31.28
N GLN A 761 -53.27 -4.79 30.70
CA GLN A 761 -53.93 -5.41 29.55
C GLN A 761 -53.11 -5.20 28.27
N ALA A 762 -52.07 -6.02 28.10
CA ALA A 762 -51.22 -6.01 26.92
C ALA A 762 -51.96 -6.51 25.67
N ALA A 763 -51.58 -6.00 24.49
CA ALA A 763 -52.17 -6.42 23.22
C ALA A 763 -51.86 -7.90 22.92
N LYS A 764 -52.73 -8.57 22.15
CA LYS A 764 -52.40 -9.89 21.59
C LYS A 764 -51.24 -9.73 20.58
N PRO A 765 -50.20 -10.59 20.60
CA PRO A 765 -49.13 -10.50 19.61
C PRO A 765 -49.67 -10.80 18.21
N LYS A 766 -49.15 -10.06 17.22
CA LYS A 766 -49.29 -10.39 15.81
C LYS A 766 -48.22 -11.41 15.38
N GLN A 767 -48.33 -11.89 14.14
CA GLN A 767 -47.37 -12.82 13.55
C GLN A 767 -45.92 -12.31 13.68
N PRO A 768 -44.98 -13.16 14.14
CA PRO A 768 -43.59 -12.79 14.26
C PRO A 768 -42.87 -12.81 12.92
N ALA A 769 -41.73 -12.14 12.90
CA ALA A 769 -40.79 -12.18 11.80
C ALA A 769 -40.38 -13.61 11.42
N PHE A 770 -40.05 -13.82 10.13
CA PHE A 770 -39.47 -15.06 9.60
C PHE A 770 -40.33 -16.33 9.78
N PHE A 771 -41.63 -16.19 10.07
CA PHE A 771 -42.57 -17.33 10.11
C PHE A 771 -42.97 -17.75 8.70
N ILE A 772 -42.35 -18.82 8.18
CA ILE A 772 -42.76 -19.45 6.92
C ILE A 772 -43.83 -20.50 7.24
N ASN A 773 -45.10 -20.17 6.99
CA ASN A 773 -46.15 -21.18 6.94
C ASN A 773 -45.99 -21.98 5.64
N SER A 774 -45.60 -23.25 5.74
CA SER A 774 -45.45 -24.14 4.57
C SER A 774 -46.77 -24.73 4.07
N ARG A 775 -47.91 -24.26 4.60
CA ARG A 775 -49.23 -24.51 4.02
C ARG A 775 -49.65 -23.31 3.17
N VAL A 776 -49.81 -23.57 1.88
CA VAL A 776 -50.40 -22.65 0.91
C VAL A 776 -51.83 -22.34 1.35
N GLU A 777 -52.09 -21.11 1.77
CA GLU A 777 -53.45 -20.60 1.89
C GLU A 777 -53.91 -20.10 0.52
N GLU A 778 -54.96 -20.71 0.00
CA GLU A 778 -55.61 -20.30 -1.24
C GLU A 778 -56.26 -18.93 -1.03
N ILE A 779 -55.81 -17.92 -1.77
CA ILE A 779 -56.36 -16.56 -1.68
C ILE A 779 -57.66 -16.49 -2.48
N GLU A 780 -58.80 -16.36 -1.80
CA GLU A 780 -60.05 -15.90 -2.43
C GLU A 780 -59.90 -14.42 -2.88
N PRO A 781 -60.16 -14.09 -4.16
CA PRO A 781 -59.98 -12.73 -4.66
C PRO A 781 -61.23 -11.85 -4.46
N SER A 782 -61.19 -10.93 -3.50
CA SER A 782 -62.24 -9.93 -3.31
C SER A 782 -62.06 -8.69 -4.20
N LEU A 783 -62.78 -8.67 -5.32
CA LEU A 783 -63.37 -7.48 -5.99
C LEU A 783 -62.52 -6.19 -6.10
N SER A 784 -61.84 -6.04 -7.25
CA SER A 784 -61.54 -4.72 -7.82
C SER A 784 -62.37 -4.49 -9.10
N ASN A 785 -63.26 -3.50 -9.09
CA ASN A 785 -64.09 -3.19 -10.26
C ASN A 785 -63.31 -2.46 -11.36
N GLN A 786 -63.49 -2.96 -12.59
CA GLN A 786 -63.45 -2.24 -13.87
C GLN A 786 -62.25 -1.34 -14.20
N GLU A 787 -61.50 -1.75 -15.22
CA GLU A 787 -61.59 -1.05 -16.51
C GLU A 787 -61.37 -2.03 -17.68
N ASN A 788 -62.04 -1.79 -18.81
CA ASN A 788 -62.13 -2.73 -19.93
C ASN A 788 -60.92 -2.63 -20.88
N CYS A 789 -60.41 -3.77 -21.36
CA CYS A 789 -59.81 -3.82 -22.70
C CYS A 789 -59.84 -5.23 -23.34
N SER A 790 -60.63 -5.35 -24.42
CA SER A 790 -60.68 -6.39 -25.47
C SER A 790 -60.18 -7.81 -25.17
N ILE A 791 -61.13 -8.76 -25.19
CA ILE A 791 -60.88 -10.18 -25.49
C ILE A 791 -60.38 -10.32 -26.94
N ASN A 792 -59.36 -11.13 -27.15
CA ASN A 792 -59.22 -11.96 -28.35
C ASN A 792 -58.52 -13.27 -27.97
N GLU A 793 -59.19 -14.39 -28.20
CA GLU A 793 -58.71 -15.73 -27.92
C GLU A 793 -57.58 -16.10 -28.89
N LEU A 794 -56.47 -16.66 -28.40
CA LEU A 794 -55.56 -17.45 -29.24
C LEU A 794 -54.84 -18.52 -28.40
N THR A 795 -54.67 -19.70 -29.01
CA THR A 795 -54.49 -20.98 -28.33
C THR A 795 -53.04 -21.26 -27.91
N ILE A 796 -52.87 -21.85 -26.71
CA ILE A 796 -51.57 -22.39 -26.26
C ILE A 796 -51.21 -23.60 -27.12
N SER A 797 -50.04 -23.55 -27.76
CA SER A 797 -49.38 -24.71 -28.38
C SER A 797 -48.12 -25.08 -27.58
N LEU A 798 -48.11 -26.28 -27.00
CA LEU A 798 -46.90 -26.83 -26.39
C LEU A 798 -45.85 -27.13 -27.48
N MET A 799 -44.61 -26.71 -27.27
CA MET A 799 -43.45 -27.31 -27.94
C MET A 799 -42.65 -28.14 -26.95
N GLN A 800 -42.44 -29.42 -27.30
CA GLN A 800 -41.59 -30.33 -26.55
C GLN A 800 -40.28 -30.56 -27.31
N ALA A 801 -39.17 -30.35 -26.58
CA ALA A 801 -37.77 -30.67 -26.87
C ALA A 801 -37.33 -31.09 -28.30
N ARG A 802 -36.41 -30.28 -28.86
CA ARG A 802 -35.06 -30.76 -29.18
C ARG A 802 -34.03 -29.68 -28.82
#